data_AF-A0A916SP45-F1
#
_entry.id   AF-A0A916SP45-F1
#
_cell.length_a   1.000
_cell.length_b   1.000
_cell.length_c   1.000
_cell.angle_alpha   90.00
_cell.angle_beta   90.00
_cell.angle_gamma   90.00
#
_symmetry.space_group_name_H-M   'P 1'
#
loop_
_entity.id
_entity.type
_entity.pdbx_description
1 polymer ?
#
loop_
_entity_poly.entity_id
_entity_poly.type
_entity_poly.pdbx_seq_one_letter_code
_entity_poly.pdbx_strand_id
1 'polypeptide(L)'
;MSFGEFKLTPEQLSKLKEITKYGTANFADGYDYLRQQIQIFLDDPANANNPDRQAYQNTSYWLAKAAEINRNNPDSEANAFIRDITRSGLLFDGKAADPAKIQENSDAIANNVFKDVLKTSSIPGIERLLTQDVNTALRDGGQTLAGWGGSFYYWNMPLSQDPNDTVGNRILNDPLEHEKFIALTAKAVLDTAGRFGVSMEQALTALGAQAPDTVKAEILNRVADYLDGTSESLVGNPDAIDGYQASIGADGTISWYQLDKDLKRVDLTDPAKIAELNARRAVRIEKGANLEWQVPVPGADPIKLDGGITAEQPGPVLQEAAVNADAERIAAEQAEAEHKAAQDAAVKAEVERVAAELADVKRKDAEQAAANKAAREAAREAEHKAAQDAAVKAELERVAAELAEAERRDAEQAAVNKAAREAEHKAAVKAEAERAAAEQAEAERRAAEQASADNSTQEAARKDTAKQAAFADAERERQKNLQNWAEGIRRKQEEDYKRQQENHQKMLEQNQKAREELGKFTAGLNSQNGSQARHRNTGGSGIPGLTVGLRNPPIPADRPGGGGGSTSPWIGVPVVVDLNGDRVLDIVPLGPDSNEKANDITRSASSSPTVPTSAASPSFDWNDDGIPKATAWVGPNDGLLAIDLATDGRAGPDGKIDQAKEIAFSLWKTEEERQAENAAKGIDDSGRPNSDLEGLRRAFDSNGDDMLNANDARWAEFRIWQDYNQNGAAETGELRTLAEAGIRQIDLIPSPGGSKAFADGSAITGTTVAHRSDSTSMLVGDVALAYRPPVPAP
;
A
#
# COMPACT_ATOMS: atom_id res chain seq x y z
N MET A 1 -28.03 -22.72 -6.85
CA MET A 1 -26.55 -22.75 -6.76
C MET A 1 -26.18 -22.05 -5.46
N SER A 2 -25.03 -22.34 -4.85
CA SER A 2 -24.59 -21.60 -3.65
C SER A 2 -23.57 -20.56 -4.10
N PHE A 3 -23.95 -19.28 -3.95
CA PHE A 3 -23.09 -18.11 -4.09
C PHE A 3 -23.18 -17.35 -2.76
N GLY A 4 -22.06 -16.86 -2.24
CA GLY A 4 -22.00 -16.05 -1.02
C GLY A 4 -22.23 -16.78 0.32
N GLU A 5 -22.24 -18.12 0.39
CA GLU A 5 -22.30 -18.83 1.69
C GLU A 5 -20.90 -18.88 2.35
N PHE A 6 -20.76 -18.23 3.52
CA PHE A 6 -19.49 -18.13 4.24
C PHE A 6 -19.32 -19.28 5.23
N LYS A 7 -18.28 -20.12 5.08
CA LYS A 7 -18.08 -21.31 5.92
C LYS A 7 -17.36 -20.95 7.23
N LEU A 8 -17.83 -21.51 8.35
CA LEU A 8 -17.20 -21.35 9.65
C LEU A 8 -16.28 -22.55 9.96
N THR A 9 -15.12 -22.31 10.58
CA THR A 9 -14.29 -23.40 11.12
C THR A 9 -14.96 -24.08 12.32
N PRO A 10 -14.55 -25.30 12.73
CA PRO A 10 -15.07 -25.95 13.93
C PRO A 10 -14.89 -25.10 15.20
N GLU A 11 -13.80 -24.35 15.30
CA GLU A 11 -13.47 -23.44 16.40
C GLU A 11 -14.39 -22.22 16.37
N GLN A 12 -14.57 -21.60 15.20
CA GLN A 12 -15.49 -20.48 15.02
C GLN A 12 -16.93 -20.85 15.36
N LEU A 13 -17.36 -22.04 14.92
CA LEU A 13 -18.68 -22.61 15.21
C LEU A 13 -18.84 -22.96 16.70
N SER A 14 -17.78 -23.40 17.37
CA SER A 14 -17.77 -23.64 18.81
C SER A 14 -17.95 -22.33 19.59
N LYS A 15 -17.21 -21.28 19.22
CA LYS A 15 -17.32 -19.96 19.84
C LYS A 15 -18.71 -19.32 19.59
N LEU A 16 -19.28 -19.48 18.40
CA LEU A 16 -20.65 -19.05 18.10
C LEU A 16 -21.68 -19.73 19.03
N LYS A 17 -21.53 -21.03 19.30
CA LYS A 17 -22.40 -21.79 20.23
C LYS A 17 -22.29 -21.28 21.67
N GLU A 18 -21.09 -20.93 22.11
CA GLU A 18 -20.85 -20.32 23.43
C GLU A 18 -21.55 -18.96 23.52
N ILE A 19 -21.29 -18.05 22.57
CA ILE A 19 -21.84 -16.68 22.54
C ILE A 19 -23.37 -16.71 22.53
N THR A 20 -23.96 -17.43 21.57
CA THR A 20 -25.42 -17.43 21.33
C THR A 20 -26.21 -18.40 22.21
N LYS A 21 -25.55 -19.09 23.16
CA LYS A 21 -26.12 -20.21 23.94
C LYS A 21 -26.83 -21.23 23.02
N TYR A 22 -26.09 -21.74 22.04
CA TYR A 22 -26.58 -22.64 20.97
C TYR A 22 -27.74 -22.04 20.15
N GLY A 23 -27.68 -20.74 19.83
CA GLY A 23 -28.69 -20.06 19.01
C GLY A 23 -29.98 -19.75 19.75
N THR A 24 -29.95 -19.55 21.07
CA THR A 24 -31.15 -19.30 21.91
C THR A 24 -31.16 -17.96 22.64
N ALA A 25 -30.04 -17.23 22.67
CA ALA A 25 -29.94 -15.92 23.30
C ALA A 25 -28.78 -15.09 22.69
N ASN A 26 -28.54 -13.89 23.22
CA ASN A 26 -27.37 -13.05 22.92
C ASN A 26 -27.21 -12.77 21.41
N PHE A 27 -28.33 -12.54 20.71
CA PHE A 27 -28.39 -12.52 19.25
C PHE A 27 -27.54 -11.42 18.61
N ALA A 28 -27.56 -10.20 19.16
CA ALA A 28 -26.75 -9.09 18.66
C ALA A 28 -25.24 -9.39 18.73
N ASP A 29 -24.77 -9.97 19.84
CA ASP A 29 -23.35 -10.33 20.02
C ASP A 29 -22.96 -11.51 19.11
N GLY A 30 -23.90 -12.42 18.84
CA GLY A 30 -23.75 -13.46 17.82
C GLY A 30 -23.63 -12.88 16.41
N TYR A 31 -24.38 -11.83 16.09
CA TYR A 31 -24.34 -11.16 14.79
C TYR A 31 -23.05 -10.37 14.60
N ASP A 32 -22.62 -9.61 15.60
CA ASP A 32 -21.32 -8.92 15.59
C ASP A 32 -20.16 -9.91 15.45
N TYR A 33 -20.24 -11.07 16.11
CA TYR A 33 -19.25 -12.14 15.96
C TYR A 33 -19.22 -12.76 14.55
N LEU A 34 -20.39 -13.06 13.96
CA LEU A 34 -20.48 -13.56 12.57
C LEU A 34 -19.95 -12.53 11.57
N ARG A 35 -20.34 -11.25 11.74
CA ARG A 35 -19.83 -10.13 10.97
C ARG A 35 -18.32 -10.04 11.07
N GLN A 36 -17.76 -10.16 12.27
CA GLN A 36 -16.30 -10.15 12.50
C GLN A 36 -15.60 -11.29 11.76
N GLN A 37 -16.19 -12.50 11.68
CA GLN A 37 -15.57 -13.61 10.93
C GLN A 37 -15.54 -13.33 9.42
N ILE A 38 -16.60 -12.71 8.88
CA ILE A 38 -16.60 -12.25 7.49
C ILE A 38 -15.58 -11.12 7.31
N GLN A 39 -15.52 -10.15 8.22
CA GLN A 39 -14.62 -9.00 8.10
C GLN A 39 -13.15 -9.43 8.12
N ILE A 40 -12.73 -10.30 9.05
CA ILE A 40 -11.37 -10.87 9.08
C ILE A 40 -10.99 -11.52 7.73
N PHE A 41 -11.94 -12.17 7.05
CA PHE A 41 -11.70 -12.75 5.73
C PHE A 41 -11.67 -11.70 4.60
N LEU A 42 -12.49 -10.65 4.69
CA LEU A 42 -12.50 -9.54 3.73
C LEU A 42 -11.24 -8.67 3.81
N ASP A 43 -10.68 -8.53 5.01
CA ASP A 43 -9.48 -7.75 5.34
C ASP A 43 -8.18 -8.51 5.00
N ASP A 44 -8.21 -9.84 4.98
CA ASP A 44 -7.08 -10.70 4.56
C ASP A 44 -6.79 -10.53 3.05
N PRO A 45 -5.60 -10.00 2.66
CA PRO A 45 -5.25 -9.77 1.26
C PRO A 45 -5.24 -11.04 0.40
N ALA A 46 -5.06 -12.23 0.99
CA ALA A 46 -5.12 -13.49 0.25
C ALA A 46 -6.52 -13.75 -0.36
N ASN A 47 -7.57 -13.15 0.20
CA ASN A 47 -8.95 -13.27 -0.28
C ASN A 47 -9.38 -12.08 -1.16
N ALA A 48 -8.47 -11.16 -1.51
CA ALA A 48 -8.81 -9.93 -2.22
C ALA A 48 -9.53 -10.17 -3.56
N ASN A 49 -9.17 -11.25 -4.25
CA ASN A 49 -9.74 -11.69 -5.53
C ASN A 49 -10.80 -12.80 -5.39
N ASN A 50 -11.39 -12.99 -4.20
CA ASN A 50 -12.42 -14.01 -4.00
C ASN A 50 -13.72 -13.65 -4.76
N PRO A 51 -14.31 -14.56 -5.56
CA PRO A 51 -15.48 -14.24 -6.39
C PRO A 51 -16.75 -13.92 -5.58
N ASP A 52 -16.84 -14.36 -4.32
CA ASP A 52 -17.96 -14.09 -3.43
C ASP A 52 -17.74 -12.82 -2.57
N ARG A 53 -16.63 -12.07 -2.74
CA ARG A 53 -16.25 -10.93 -1.86
C ARG A 53 -17.34 -9.87 -1.73
N GLN A 54 -18.03 -9.52 -2.82
CA GLN A 54 -19.17 -8.59 -2.78
C GLN A 54 -20.38 -9.17 -2.03
N ALA A 55 -20.68 -10.47 -2.19
CA ALA A 55 -21.75 -11.13 -1.47
C ALA A 55 -21.44 -11.20 0.04
N TYR A 56 -20.18 -11.39 0.41
CA TYR A 56 -19.70 -11.31 1.78
C TYR A 56 -19.76 -9.89 2.35
N GLN A 57 -19.41 -8.84 1.60
CA GLN A 57 -19.60 -7.45 2.02
C GLN A 57 -21.09 -7.13 2.28
N ASN A 58 -21.98 -7.49 1.35
CA ASN A 58 -23.42 -7.31 1.50
C ASN A 58 -23.98 -8.06 2.72
N THR A 59 -23.44 -9.26 3.00
CA THR A 59 -23.79 -10.07 4.17
C THR A 59 -23.25 -9.45 5.47
N SER A 60 -22.01 -8.93 5.48
CA SER A 60 -21.40 -8.22 6.62
C SER A 60 -22.21 -6.98 7.00
N TYR A 61 -22.68 -6.21 6.01
CA TYR A 61 -23.57 -5.06 6.22
C TYR A 61 -24.91 -5.46 6.83
N TRP A 62 -25.56 -6.51 6.30
CA TRP A 62 -26.82 -7.01 6.86
C TRP A 62 -26.66 -7.50 8.30
N LEU A 63 -25.57 -8.22 8.61
CA LEU A 63 -25.27 -8.68 9.97
C LEU A 63 -25.05 -7.50 10.93
N ALA A 64 -24.43 -6.41 10.50
CA ALA A 64 -24.28 -5.19 11.30
C ALA A 64 -25.66 -4.60 11.66
N LYS A 65 -26.56 -4.44 10.67
CA LYS A 65 -27.90 -3.89 10.92
C LYS A 65 -28.78 -4.84 11.73
N ALA A 66 -28.67 -6.14 11.52
CA ALA A 66 -29.31 -7.15 12.36
C ALA A 66 -28.84 -7.05 13.82
N ALA A 67 -27.54 -6.80 14.08
CA ALA A 67 -27.02 -6.58 15.43
C ALA A 67 -27.57 -5.30 16.07
N GLU A 68 -27.57 -4.17 15.34
CA GLU A 68 -28.14 -2.89 15.80
C GLU A 68 -29.63 -3.02 16.20
N ILE A 69 -30.43 -3.71 15.38
CA ILE A 69 -31.87 -3.92 15.58
C ILE A 69 -32.15 -4.86 16.76
N ASN A 70 -31.43 -5.98 16.85
CA ASN A 70 -31.59 -6.95 17.94
C ASN A 70 -31.12 -6.38 19.30
N ARG A 71 -30.13 -5.48 19.29
CA ARG A 71 -29.69 -4.73 20.47
C ARG A 71 -30.67 -3.62 20.89
N ASN A 72 -31.66 -3.30 20.04
CA ASN A 72 -32.51 -2.11 20.15
C ASN A 72 -31.68 -0.83 20.35
N ASN A 73 -30.62 -0.66 19.56
CA ASN A 73 -29.66 0.44 19.74
C ASN A 73 -30.35 1.81 19.54
N PRO A 74 -30.48 2.66 20.60
CA PRO A 74 -31.17 3.95 20.47
C PRO A 74 -30.44 4.93 19.54
N ASP A 75 -29.14 4.73 19.34
CA ASP A 75 -28.27 5.63 18.57
C ASP A 75 -28.13 5.19 17.09
N SER A 76 -28.88 4.17 16.67
CA SER A 76 -28.91 3.70 15.27
C SER A 76 -30.16 4.20 14.55
N GLU A 77 -29.96 4.96 13.47
CA GLU A 77 -31.00 5.35 12.50
C GLU A 77 -31.75 4.13 11.96
N ALA A 78 -31.02 3.09 11.56
CA ALA A 78 -31.60 1.86 11.04
C ALA A 78 -32.45 1.12 12.09
N ASN A 79 -32.03 1.11 13.37
CA ASN A 79 -32.83 0.55 14.46
C ASN A 79 -34.13 1.35 14.65
N ALA A 80 -34.06 2.68 14.68
CA ALA A 80 -35.23 3.53 14.83
C ALA A 80 -36.23 3.35 13.67
N PHE A 81 -35.74 3.44 12.44
CA PHE A 81 -36.53 3.32 11.21
C PHE A 81 -37.21 1.95 11.08
N ILE A 82 -36.46 0.85 11.20
CA ILE A 82 -37.02 -0.50 11.08
C ILE A 82 -38.05 -0.77 12.18
N ARG A 83 -37.77 -0.38 13.43
CA ARG A 83 -38.68 -0.66 14.56
C ARG A 83 -39.92 0.20 14.52
N ASP A 84 -39.89 1.41 13.96
CA ASP A 84 -41.12 2.18 13.75
C ASP A 84 -41.97 1.61 12.60
N ILE A 85 -41.38 1.16 11.48
CA ILE A 85 -42.16 0.46 10.43
C ILE A 85 -42.81 -0.80 11.01
N THR A 86 -42.08 -1.64 11.76
CA THR A 86 -42.66 -2.85 12.36
C THR A 86 -43.71 -2.52 13.42
N ARG A 87 -43.51 -1.50 14.27
CA ARG A 87 -44.52 -1.06 15.26
C ARG A 87 -45.78 -0.55 14.56
N SER A 88 -45.61 0.48 13.74
CA SER A 88 -46.70 1.20 13.11
C SER A 88 -47.43 0.29 12.11
N GLY A 89 -46.73 -0.63 11.45
CA GLY A 89 -47.30 -1.64 10.57
C GLY A 89 -48.08 -2.76 11.26
N LEU A 90 -47.80 -3.05 12.54
CA LEU A 90 -48.66 -3.90 13.37
C LEU A 90 -49.92 -3.13 13.81
N LEU A 91 -49.78 -1.89 14.25
CA LEU A 91 -50.93 -1.03 14.65
C LEU A 91 -51.89 -0.77 13.47
N PHE A 92 -51.38 -0.58 12.25
CA PHE A 92 -52.15 -0.43 11.02
C PHE A 92 -53.07 -1.65 10.72
N ASP A 93 -52.65 -2.83 11.16
CA ASP A 93 -53.42 -4.08 11.08
C ASP A 93 -54.34 -4.32 12.28
N GLY A 94 -54.38 -3.39 13.25
CA GLY A 94 -55.08 -3.58 14.53
C GLY A 94 -54.42 -4.61 15.46
N LYS A 95 -53.11 -4.84 15.34
CA LYS A 95 -52.34 -5.78 16.16
C LYS A 95 -51.59 -5.04 17.27
N ALA A 96 -51.37 -5.73 18.40
CA ALA A 96 -50.53 -5.20 19.48
C ALA A 96 -49.08 -5.00 19.01
N ALA A 97 -48.46 -3.89 19.42
CA ALA A 97 -47.16 -3.43 18.96
C ALA A 97 -46.31 -2.84 20.11
N ASP A 98 -46.43 -3.42 21.30
CA ASP A 98 -45.62 -3.01 22.45
C ASP A 98 -44.12 -3.34 22.26
N PRO A 99 -43.20 -2.67 22.97
CA PRO A 99 -41.76 -2.85 22.76
C PRO A 99 -41.25 -4.28 22.95
N ALA A 100 -41.93 -5.12 23.76
CA ALA A 100 -41.56 -6.52 23.92
C ALA A 100 -42.01 -7.35 22.70
N LYS A 101 -43.22 -7.11 22.16
CA LYS A 101 -43.66 -7.75 20.90
C LYS A 101 -42.75 -7.40 19.71
N ILE A 102 -42.27 -6.16 19.62
CA ILE A 102 -41.28 -5.77 18.59
C ILE A 102 -39.95 -6.51 18.80
N GLN A 103 -39.50 -6.70 20.05
CA GLN A 103 -38.30 -7.48 20.34
C GLN A 103 -38.47 -8.97 20.02
N GLU A 104 -39.60 -9.60 20.39
CA GLU A 104 -39.91 -10.99 20.05
C GLU A 104 -39.81 -11.25 18.55
N ASN A 105 -40.25 -10.30 17.71
CA ASN A 105 -40.15 -10.41 16.26
C ASN A 105 -38.70 -10.44 15.78
N SER A 106 -37.86 -9.54 16.31
CA SER A 106 -36.42 -9.49 16.05
C SER A 106 -35.71 -10.77 16.52
N ASP A 107 -36.00 -11.19 17.76
CA ASP A 107 -35.45 -12.38 18.38
C ASP A 107 -35.85 -13.67 17.62
N ALA A 108 -37.07 -13.73 17.06
CA ALA A 108 -37.52 -14.85 16.23
C ALA A 108 -36.77 -14.95 14.90
N ILE A 109 -36.55 -13.82 14.21
CA ILE A 109 -35.72 -13.74 12.99
C ILE A 109 -34.30 -14.22 13.30
N ALA A 110 -33.70 -13.69 14.37
CA ALA A 110 -32.37 -14.09 14.80
C ALA A 110 -32.27 -15.58 15.17
N ASN A 111 -33.24 -16.08 15.94
CA ASN A 111 -33.32 -17.48 16.32
C ASN A 111 -33.36 -18.41 15.11
N ASN A 112 -34.10 -18.06 14.05
CA ASN A 112 -34.15 -18.82 12.80
C ASN A 112 -32.81 -18.76 12.03
N VAL A 113 -32.17 -17.59 11.94
CA VAL A 113 -30.84 -17.46 11.31
C VAL A 113 -29.78 -18.26 12.05
N PHE A 114 -29.64 -18.11 13.37
CA PHE A 114 -28.64 -18.88 14.13
C PHE A 114 -28.91 -20.39 14.13
N LYS A 115 -30.18 -20.83 14.14
CA LYS A 115 -30.54 -22.25 13.93
C LYS A 115 -30.01 -22.79 12.60
N ASP A 116 -30.10 -22.01 11.53
CA ASP A 116 -29.61 -22.42 10.22
C ASP A 116 -28.07 -22.43 10.18
N VAL A 117 -27.41 -21.36 10.63
CA VAL A 117 -25.94 -21.26 10.72
C VAL A 117 -25.34 -22.42 11.54
N LEU A 118 -25.95 -22.75 12.69
CA LEU A 118 -25.49 -23.82 13.56
C LEU A 118 -25.73 -25.24 12.99
N LYS A 119 -26.60 -25.36 11.98
CA LYS A 119 -26.95 -26.60 11.29
C LYS A 119 -26.14 -26.79 10.00
N THR A 120 -25.89 -25.73 9.24
CA THR A 120 -25.08 -25.71 8.01
C THR A 120 -23.59 -25.57 8.28
N SER A 121 -23.21 -25.11 9.48
CA SER A 121 -21.86 -24.62 9.81
C SER A 121 -21.38 -23.49 8.89
N SER A 122 -22.31 -22.74 8.29
CA SER A 122 -22.05 -21.69 7.30
C SER A 122 -23.06 -20.55 7.45
N ILE A 123 -22.60 -19.31 7.33
CA ILE A 123 -23.46 -18.13 7.21
C ILE A 123 -24.15 -18.18 5.83
N PRO A 124 -25.49 -18.17 5.76
CA PRO A 124 -26.19 -18.09 4.48
C PRO A 124 -25.85 -16.81 3.72
N GLY A 125 -25.78 -16.89 2.38
CA GLY A 125 -25.66 -15.70 1.54
C GLY A 125 -26.91 -14.82 1.63
N ILE A 126 -26.76 -13.53 1.31
CA ILE A 126 -27.77 -12.48 1.57
C ILE A 126 -29.18 -12.81 1.09
N GLU A 127 -29.37 -13.38 -0.11
CA GLU A 127 -30.69 -13.76 -0.63
C GLU A 127 -31.42 -14.76 0.30
N ARG A 128 -30.68 -15.72 0.86
CA ARG A 128 -31.20 -16.75 1.77
C ARG A 128 -31.48 -16.17 3.16
N LEU A 129 -30.66 -15.24 3.65
CA LEU A 129 -30.93 -14.51 4.89
C LEU A 129 -32.22 -13.69 4.77
N LEU A 130 -32.37 -12.88 3.73
CA LEU A 130 -33.54 -12.05 3.52
C LEU A 130 -34.81 -12.89 3.26
N THR A 131 -34.69 -14.01 2.55
CA THR A 131 -35.79 -14.97 2.40
C THR A 131 -36.21 -15.57 3.74
N GLN A 132 -35.28 -15.84 4.66
CA GLN A 132 -35.59 -16.35 6.01
C GLN A 132 -36.19 -15.27 6.91
N ASP A 133 -35.66 -14.04 6.84
CA ASP A 133 -36.15 -12.86 7.53
C ASP A 133 -37.61 -12.58 7.16
N VAL A 134 -37.92 -12.31 5.88
CA VAL A 134 -39.28 -11.96 5.45
C VAL A 134 -40.29 -13.08 5.78
N ASN A 135 -39.93 -14.36 5.60
CA ASN A 135 -40.82 -15.47 5.95
C ASN A 135 -41.04 -15.58 7.47
N THR A 136 -40.05 -15.23 8.30
CA THR A 136 -40.20 -15.19 9.77
C THR A 136 -41.02 -13.99 10.21
N ALA A 137 -40.75 -12.81 9.65
CA ALA A 137 -41.48 -11.57 9.91
C ALA A 137 -42.99 -11.70 9.62
N LEU A 138 -43.34 -12.33 8.50
CA LEU A 138 -44.72 -12.61 8.10
C LEU A 138 -45.37 -13.71 8.95
N ARG A 139 -44.74 -14.89 9.06
CA ARG A 139 -45.36 -16.09 9.69
C ARG A 139 -45.36 -16.04 11.20
N ASP A 140 -44.22 -15.69 11.81
CA ASP A 140 -44.00 -15.79 13.25
C ASP A 140 -44.11 -14.40 13.91
N GLY A 141 -43.67 -13.34 13.23
CA GLY A 141 -43.78 -11.95 13.68
C GLY A 141 -45.14 -11.29 13.42
N GLY A 142 -46.00 -11.91 12.61
CA GLY A 142 -47.35 -11.42 12.31
C GLY A 142 -47.41 -10.10 11.52
N GLN A 143 -46.32 -9.68 10.87
CA GLN A 143 -46.30 -8.51 9.98
C GLN A 143 -46.97 -8.84 8.64
N THR A 144 -47.31 -7.81 7.85
CA THR A 144 -47.51 -7.95 6.39
C THR A 144 -46.22 -7.53 5.67
N LEU A 145 -46.22 -7.55 4.33
CA LEU A 145 -45.02 -7.30 3.53
C LEU A 145 -44.63 -5.82 3.57
N ALA A 146 -45.62 -4.93 3.49
CA ALA A 146 -45.48 -3.50 3.74
C ALA A 146 -45.19 -3.17 5.22
N GLY A 147 -45.60 -4.05 6.15
CA GLY A 147 -45.31 -3.94 7.58
C GLY A 147 -43.94 -4.47 8.01
N TRP A 148 -43.17 -5.08 7.11
CA TRP A 148 -41.80 -5.55 7.36
C TRP A 148 -40.80 -4.43 7.00
N GLY A 149 -40.03 -3.96 7.97
CA GLY A 149 -39.11 -2.83 7.79
C GLY A 149 -38.07 -3.02 6.67
N GLY A 150 -37.70 -4.27 6.34
CA GLY A 150 -36.79 -4.57 5.23
C GLY A 150 -37.35 -4.21 3.84
N SER A 151 -38.66 -4.01 3.69
CA SER A 151 -39.32 -3.83 2.39
C SER A 151 -38.84 -2.62 1.59
N PHE A 152 -38.50 -1.51 2.27
CA PHE A 152 -37.94 -0.30 1.64
C PHE A 152 -36.55 -0.54 1.04
N TYR A 153 -35.71 -1.29 1.77
CA TYR A 153 -34.34 -1.63 1.38
C TYR A 153 -34.29 -2.71 0.29
N TYR A 154 -35.19 -3.70 0.37
CA TYR A 154 -35.15 -4.92 -0.44
C TYR A 154 -36.31 -4.99 -1.45
N TRP A 155 -36.73 -3.84 -1.97
CA TRP A 155 -37.83 -3.67 -2.93
C TRP A 155 -37.76 -4.61 -4.14
N ASN A 156 -36.55 -4.82 -4.69
CA ASN A 156 -36.35 -5.66 -5.87
C ASN A 156 -36.06 -7.13 -5.54
N MET A 157 -36.13 -7.55 -4.27
CA MET A 157 -35.91 -8.93 -3.87
C MET A 157 -37.02 -9.86 -4.40
N PRO A 158 -36.69 -10.94 -5.12
CA PRO A 158 -37.68 -11.93 -5.55
C PRO A 158 -38.19 -12.77 -4.37
N LEU A 159 -39.50 -13.03 -4.36
CA LEU A 159 -40.20 -13.83 -3.35
C LEU A 159 -40.64 -15.21 -3.87
N SER A 160 -40.31 -15.55 -5.12
CA SER A 160 -40.44 -16.91 -5.67
C SER A 160 -39.39 -17.19 -6.76
N GLN A 161 -39.69 -18.05 -7.74
CA GLN A 161 -38.82 -18.33 -8.89
C GLN A 161 -39.15 -17.45 -10.11
N ASP A 162 -40.21 -16.63 -10.05
CA ASP A 162 -40.45 -15.58 -11.04
C ASP A 162 -39.66 -14.32 -10.63
N PRO A 163 -38.73 -13.81 -11.45
CA PRO A 163 -37.97 -12.60 -11.13
C PRO A 163 -38.84 -11.33 -11.06
N ASN A 164 -40.08 -11.36 -11.57
CA ASN A 164 -41.03 -10.25 -11.47
C ASN A 164 -41.84 -10.30 -10.15
N ASP A 165 -41.83 -11.41 -9.43
CA ASP A 165 -42.55 -11.60 -8.17
C ASP A 165 -41.73 -11.06 -6.98
N THR A 166 -41.47 -9.74 -7.01
CA THR A 166 -40.63 -9.05 -6.01
C THR A 166 -41.44 -8.51 -4.84
N VAL A 167 -40.74 -8.15 -3.75
CA VAL A 167 -41.30 -7.41 -2.60
C VAL A 167 -42.12 -6.20 -3.06
N GLY A 168 -41.51 -5.34 -3.85
CA GLY A 168 -42.13 -4.12 -4.37
C GLY A 168 -43.31 -4.38 -5.30
N ASN A 169 -43.21 -5.37 -6.18
CA ASN A 169 -44.30 -5.70 -7.09
C ASN A 169 -45.49 -6.31 -6.35
N ARG A 170 -45.29 -7.09 -5.27
CA ARG A 170 -46.40 -7.55 -4.42
C ARG A 170 -47.05 -6.38 -3.66
N ILE A 171 -46.25 -5.44 -3.16
CA ILE A 171 -46.75 -4.23 -2.47
C ILE A 171 -47.58 -3.37 -3.42
N LEU A 172 -47.08 -3.05 -4.62
CA LEU A 172 -47.79 -2.17 -5.57
C LEU A 172 -49.10 -2.78 -6.11
N ASN A 173 -49.16 -4.10 -6.25
CA ASN A 173 -50.33 -4.81 -6.79
C ASN A 173 -51.46 -5.05 -5.76
N ASP A 174 -51.22 -4.80 -4.47
CA ASP A 174 -52.25 -4.86 -3.43
C ASP A 174 -52.53 -3.43 -2.91
N PRO A 175 -53.74 -2.87 -3.15
CA PRO A 175 -54.09 -1.51 -2.71
C PRO A 175 -53.94 -1.23 -1.20
N LEU A 176 -54.06 -2.25 -0.35
CA LEU A 176 -53.88 -2.11 1.10
C LEU A 176 -52.39 -2.04 1.44
N GLU A 177 -51.59 -2.96 0.91
CA GLU A 177 -50.13 -2.96 1.15
C GLU A 177 -49.44 -1.75 0.51
N HIS A 178 -49.91 -1.27 -0.64
CA HIS A 178 -49.39 -0.08 -1.32
C HIS A 178 -49.55 1.17 -0.44
N GLU A 179 -50.77 1.53 -0.04
CA GLU A 179 -51.00 2.72 0.80
C GLU A 179 -50.39 2.55 2.20
N LYS A 180 -50.40 1.32 2.75
CA LYS A 180 -49.68 1.00 4.00
C LYS A 180 -48.19 1.27 3.87
N PHE A 181 -47.53 0.77 2.83
CA PHE A 181 -46.08 0.94 2.64
C PHE A 181 -45.70 2.41 2.56
N ILE A 182 -46.40 3.20 1.74
CA ILE A 182 -46.15 4.64 1.60
C ILE A 182 -46.30 5.33 2.95
N ALA A 183 -47.40 5.09 3.66
CA ALA A 183 -47.73 5.78 4.89
C ALA A 183 -46.80 5.41 6.06
N LEU A 184 -46.45 4.13 6.22
CA LEU A 184 -45.48 3.68 7.21
C LEU A 184 -44.07 4.20 6.92
N THR A 185 -43.66 4.23 5.65
CA THR A 185 -42.34 4.77 5.27
C THR A 185 -42.28 6.27 5.49
N ALA A 186 -43.34 7.02 5.13
CA ALA A 186 -43.46 8.46 5.41
C ALA A 186 -43.36 8.75 6.91
N LYS A 187 -44.05 7.97 7.76
CA LYS A 187 -43.95 8.08 9.21
C LYS A 187 -42.53 7.77 9.71
N ALA A 188 -41.92 6.68 9.27
CA ALA A 188 -40.59 6.28 9.72
C ALA A 188 -39.50 7.28 9.28
N VAL A 189 -39.63 7.90 8.10
CA VAL A 189 -38.79 9.02 7.65
C VAL A 189 -38.96 10.23 8.57
N LEU A 190 -40.20 10.60 8.91
CA LEU A 190 -40.52 11.73 9.80
C LEU A 190 -39.96 11.51 11.23
N ASP A 191 -40.27 10.39 11.88
CA ASP A 191 -39.78 10.05 13.22
C ASP A 191 -38.24 9.96 13.25
N THR A 192 -37.60 9.41 12.20
CA THR A 192 -36.13 9.30 12.12
C THR A 192 -35.47 10.66 11.90
N ALA A 193 -35.99 11.48 10.98
CA ALA A 193 -35.50 12.84 10.73
C ALA A 193 -35.56 13.71 12.02
N GLY A 194 -36.70 13.66 12.72
CA GLY A 194 -36.88 14.39 13.98
C GLY A 194 -35.95 13.91 15.11
N ARG A 195 -35.77 12.59 15.22
CA ARG A 195 -34.92 11.97 16.25
C ARG A 195 -33.42 12.27 16.08
N PHE A 196 -32.92 12.29 14.85
CA PHE A 196 -31.49 12.44 14.56
C PHE A 196 -31.09 13.84 14.05
N GLY A 197 -32.04 14.75 13.84
CA GLY A 197 -31.77 16.13 13.40
C GLY A 197 -31.33 16.25 11.93
N VAL A 198 -31.61 15.23 11.12
CA VAL A 198 -31.30 15.17 9.68
C VAL A 198 -32.51 15.61 8.85
N SER A 199 -32.30 16.04 7.60
CA SER A 199 -33.44 16.34 6.71
C SER A 199 -34.21 15.07 6.32
N MET A 200 -35.47 15.21 5.92
CA MET A 200 -36.29 14.09 5.43
C MET A 200 -35.67 13.45 4.18
N GLU A 201 -35.02 14.25 3.32
CA GLU A 201 -34.25 13.78 2.18
C GLU A 201 -33.05 12.94 2.63
N GLN A 202 -32.29 13.40 3.65
CA GLN A 202 -31.19 12.62 4.22
C GLN A 202 -31.69 11.32 4.85
N ALA A 203 -32.75 11.36 5.65
CA ALA A 203 -33.37 10.16 6.23
C ALA A 203 -33.91 9.17 5.18
N LEU A 204 -34.29 9.64 3.98
CA LEU A 204 -34.73 8.78 2.88
C LEU A 204 -33.55 8.25 2.04
N THR A 205 -32.49 9.05 1.85
CA THR A 205 -31.36 8.75 0.94
C THR A 205 -30.21 8.02 1.62
N ALA A 206 -29.87 8.34 2.88
CA ALA A 206 -28.78 7.70 3.64
C ALA A 206 -29.00 6.19 3.84
N LEU A 207 -30.25 5.73 3.67
CA LEU A 207 -30.66 4.34 3.83
C LEU A 207 -30.40 3.45 2.59
N GLY A 208 -29.94 4.02 1.45
CA GLY A 208 -29.52 3.23 0.28
C GLY A 208 -30.63 2.39 -0.38
N ALA A 209 -31.88 2.83 -0.28
CA ALA A 209 -33.06 2.01 -0.55
C ALA A 209 -33.34 1.77 -2.05
N GLN A 210 -33.72 0.52 -2.36
CA GLN A 210 -34.05 0.04 -3.70
C GLN A 210 -35.40 0.54 -4.26
N ALA A 211 -36.25 1.16 -3.43
CA ALA A 211 -37.54 1.68 -3.85
C ALA A 211 -37.41 2.70 -5.01
N PRO A 212 -38.29 2.69 -6.03
CA PRO A 212 -38.25 3.64 -7.15
C PRO A 212 -38.39 5.10 -6.73
N ASP A 213 -37.88 6.01 -7.55
CA ASP A 213 -37.92 7.44 -7.23
C ASP A 213 -39.34 8.02 -7.25
N THR A 214 -40.27 7.39 -7.98
CA THR A 214 -41.72 7.70 -7.91
C THR A 214 -42.32 7.35 -6.55
N VAL A 215 -41.91 6.22 -5.96
CA VAL A 215 -42.34 5.77 -4.63
C VAL A 215 -41.73 6.66 -3.55
N LYS A 216 -40.44 7.02 -3.69
CA LYS A 216 -39.74 7.98 -2.82
C LYS A 216 -40.37 9.38 -2.87
N ALA A 217 -40.75 9.86 -4.05
CA ALA A 217 -41.42 11.15 -4.21
C ALA A 217 -42.82 11.15 -3.55
N GLU A 218 -43.62 10.09 -3.75
CA GLU A 218 -44.91 9.94 -3.08
C GLU A 218 -44.79 9.91 -1.55
N ILE A 219 -43.76 9.22 -1.01
CA ILE A 219 -43.43 9.24 0.43
C ILE A 219 -43.14 10.66 0.92
N LEU A 220 -42.31 11.43 0.20
CA LEU A 220 -41.99 12.82 0.56
C LEU A 220 -43.20 13.75 0.45
N ASN A 221 -44.07 13.55 -0.55
CA ASN A 221 -45.33 14.28 -0.67
C ASN A 221 -46.21 14.07 0.58
N ARG A 222 -46.36 12.82 1.06
CA ARG A 222 -47.18 12.58 2.26
C ARG A 222 -46.61 13.25 3.51
N VAL A 223 -45.28 13.32 3.63
CA VAL A 223 -44.61 14.04 4.72
C VAL A 223 -44.83 15.55 4.60
N ALA A 224 -44.82 16.11 3.38
CA ALA A 224 -45.13 17.51 3.14
C ALA A 224 -46.60 17.85 3.46
N ASP A 225 -47.55 17.10 2.89
CA ASP A 225 -49.00 17.26 3.11
C ASP A 225 -49.38 17.18 4.60
N TYR A 226 -48.67 16.35 5.37
CA TYR A 226 -48.87 16.20 6.81
C TYR A 226 -48.26 17.33 7.65
N LEU A 227 -47.14 17.91 7.19
CA LEU A 227 -46.44 18.99 7.90
C LEU A 227 -47.01 20.39 7.59
N ASP A 228 -47.60 20.60 6.41
CA ASP A 228 -48.30 21.85 6.08
C ASP A 228 -49.78 21.86 6.50
N GLY A 229 -50.32 20.69 6.90
CA GLY A 229 -51.68 20.53 7.39
C GLY A 229 -52.73 20.36 6.28
N THR A 230 -52.33 20.18 5.02
CA THR A 230 -53.26 19.83 3.93
C THR A 230 -53.78 18.38 4.03
N SER A 231 -53.14 17.53 4.83
CA SER A 231 -53.67 16.23 5.26
C SER A 231 -53.44 15.95 6.75
N GLU A 232 -54.50 15.60 7.47
CA GLU A 232 -54.42 15.18 8.90
C GLU A 232 -53.78 13.79 9.10
N SER A 233 -53.31 13.13 8.03
CA SER A 233 -52.86 11.74 8.04
C SER A 233 -51.78 11.47 7.00
N LEU A 234 -50.76 10.67 7.36
CA LEU A 234 -49.70 10.18 6.47
C LEU A 234 -50.18 9.11 5.49
N VAL A 235 -51.39 8.56 5.67
CA VAL A 235 -52.14 7.82 4.63
C VAL A 235 -52.72 8.77 3.56
N GLY A 236 -52.66 10.08 3.79
CA GLY A 236 -52.92 11.15 2.84
C GLY A 236 -54.37 11.29 2.39
N ASN A 237 -54.59 12.30 1.55
CA ASN A 237 -55.92 12.69 1.08
C ASN A 237 -56.60 11.55 0.30
N PRO A 238 -57.81 11.08 0.69
CA PRO A 238 -58.54 10.03 -0.03
C PRO A 238 -59.02 10.45 -1.42
N ASP A 239 -59.16 11.75 -1.67
CA ASP A 239 -59.69 12.33 -2.91
C ASP A 239 -58.58 12.80 -3.87
N ALA A 240 -57.30 12.63 -3.54
CA ALA A 240 -56.16 12.97 -4.40
C ALA A 240 -55.09 11.85 -4.42
N ILE A 241 -55.03 11.06 -5.49
CA ILE A 241 -54.22 9.83 -5.59
C ILE A 241 -53.45 9.82 -6.94
N ASP A 242 -52.13 9.66 -6.93
CA ASP A 242 -51.26 9.69 -8.13
C ASP A 242 -51.51 10.91 -9.07
N GLY A 243 -51.86 12.07 -8.50
CA GLY A 243 -52.26 13.25 -9.26
C GLY A 243 -53.67 13.21 -9.88
N TYR A 244 -54.41 12.11 -9.73
CA TYR A 244 -55.84 12.04 -10.00
C TYR A 244 -56.64 12.64 -8.85
N GLN A 245 -57.65 13.42 -9.18
CA GLN A 245 -58.59 14.05 -8.27
C GLN A 245 -59.94 13.36 -8.35
N ALA A 246 -60.57 13.10 -7.21
CA ALA A 246 -61.90 12.55 -7.15
C ALA A 246 -62.97 13.64 -7.42
N SER A 247 -64.09 13.21 -8.00
CA SER A 247 -65.22 14.05 -8.35
C SER A 247 -66.49 13.30 -7.97
N ILE A 248 -67.06 13.67 -6.82
CA ILE A 248 -68.19 12.99 -6.18
C ILE A 248 -69.51 13.54 -6.73
N GLY A 249 -70.34 12.68 -7.30
CA GLY A 249 -71.70 13.00 -7.74
C GLY A 249 -72.67 13.22 -6.58
N ALA A 250 -73.78 13.93 -6.83
CA ALA A 250 -74.84 14.16 -5.84
C ALA A 250 -75.59 12.87 -5.42
N ASP A 251 -75.38 11.78 -6.15
CA ASP A 251 -75.81 10.40 -5.89
C ASP A 251 -74.77 9.56 -5.13
N GLY A 252 -73.59 10.12 -4.86
CA GLY A 252 -72.44 9.42 -4.28
C GLY A 252 -71.53 8.72 -5.30
N THR A 253 -71.80 8.82 -6.61
CA THR A 253 -70.97 8.18 -7.64
C THR A 253 -69.58 8.83 -7.70
N ILE A 254 -68.52 8.04 -7.53
CA ILE A 254 -67.13 8.52 -7.64
C ILE A 254 -66.68 8.47 -9.10
N SER A 255 -66.18 9.61 -9.59
CA SER A 255 -65.46 9.73 -10.86
C SER A 255 -64.07 10.33 -10.61
N TRP A 256 -63.13 10.16 -11.54
CA TRP A 256 -61.74 10.62 -11.39
C TRP A 256 -61.33 11.48 -12.59
N TYR A 257 -60.47 12.47 -12.36
CA TYR A 257 -59.91 13.33 -13.40
C TYR A 257 -58.47 13.74 -13.07
N GLN A 258 -57.71 14.21 -14.07
CA GLN A 258 -56.46 14.94 -13.87
C GLN A 258 -56.59 16.37 -14.40
N LEU A 259 -55.62 17.22 -14.07
CA LEU A 259 -55.40 18.48 -14.76
C LEU A 259 -54.28 18.30 -15.80
N ASP A 260 -54.50 18.77 -17.03
CA ASP A 260 -53.42 18.86 -18.01
C ASP A 260 -52.45 20.01 -17.70
N LYS A 261 -51.38 20.12 -18.49
CA LYS A 261 -50.37 21.19 -18.40
C LYS A 261 -50.92 22.61 -18.56
N ASP A 262 -52.14 22.77 -19.10
CA ASP A 262 -52.83 24.04 -19.27
C ASP A 262 -53.90 24.24 -18.15
N LEU A 263 -53.85 23.41 -17.09
CA LEU A 263 -54.77 23.31 -15.95
C LEU A 263 -56.22 22.94 -16.31
N LYS A 264 -56.44 22.23 -17.43
CA LYS A 264 -57.78 21.79 -17.86
C LYS A 264 -58.10 20.40 -17.30
N ARG A 265 -59.33 20.21 -16.83
CA ARG A 265 -59.85 18.90 -16.41
C ARG A 265 -59.89 17.92 -17.59
N VAL A 266 -59.24 16.77 -17.39
CA VAL A 266 -59.29 15.59 -18.26
C VAL A 266 -59.86 14.43 -17.45
N ASP A 267 -61.08 14.00 -17.75
CA ASP A 267 -61.73 12.89 -17.07
C ASP A 267 -61.04 11.55 -17.39
N LEU A 268 -60.81 10.73 -16.36
CA LEU A 268 -60.29 9.38 -16.53
C LEU A 268 -61.42 8.45 -16.98
N THR A 269 -61.19 7.71 -18.07
CA THR A 269 -62.16 6.77 -18.64
C THR A 269 -61.71 5.30 -18.61
N ASP A 270 -60.51 5.00 -18.09
CA ASP A 270 -60.02 3.62 -17.96
C ASP A 270 -60.67 2.92 -16.75
N PRO A 271 -61.52 1.89 -16.94
CA PRO A 271 -62.15 1.18 -15.83
C PRO A 271 -61.15 0.46 -14.92
N ALA A 272 -59.96 0.09 -15.41
CA ALA A 272 -58.95 -0.56 -14.58
C ALA A 272 -58.32 0.43 -13.59
N LYS A 273 -57.80 1.57 -14.07
CA LYS A 273 -57.26 2.61 -13.17
C LYS A 273 -58.33 3.22 -12.28
N ILE A 274 -59.59 3.38 -12.73
CA ILE A 274 -60.71 3.80 -11.87
C ILE A 274 -60.93 2.81 -10.71
N ALA A 275 -60.89 1.50 -10.98
CA ALA A 275 -61.04 0.49 -9.93
C ALA A 275 -59.87 0.49 -8.93
N GLU A 276 -58.64 0.66 -9.41
CA GLU A 276 -57.44 0.80 -8.56
C GLU A 276 -57.52 2.04 -7.65
N LEU A 277 -57.83 3.21 -8.21
CA LEU A 277 -57.98 4.46 -7.47
C LEU A 277 -59.12 4.37 -6.43
N ASN A 278 -60.25 3.76 -6.79
CA ASN A 278 -61.36 3.54 -5.85
C ASN A 278 -60.98 2.58 -4.70
N ALA A 279 -60.19 1.53 -4.96
CA ALA A 279 -59.70 0.62 -3.92
C ALA A 279 -58.73 1.32 -2.97
N ARG A 280 -57.76 2.08 -3.51
CA ARG A 280 -56.81 2.88 -2.70
C ARG A 280 -57.53 3.97 -1.89
N ARG A 281 -58.52 4.66 -2.48
CA ARG A 281 -59.40 5.61 -1.78
C ARG A 281 -60.14 4.99 -0.60
N ALA A 282 -60.65 3.76 -0.74
CA ALA A 282 -61.31 3.05 0.36
C ALA A 282 -60.33 2.78 1.52
N VAL A 283 -59.11 2.34 1.23
CA VAL A 283 -58.05 2.18 2.24
C VAL A 283 -57.70 3.52 2.89
N ARG A 284 -57.60 4.61 2.12
CA ARG A 284 -57.31 5.94 2.67
C ARG A 284 -58.38 6.43 3.64
N ILE A 285 -59.66 6.17 3.36
CA ILE A 285 -60.77 6.51 4.26
C ILE A 285 -60.73 5.65 5.54
N GLU A 286 -60.55 4.33 5.42
CA GLU A 286 -60.51 3.43 6.60
C GLU A 286 -59.32 3.74 7.51
N LYS A 287 -58.12 3.85 6.94
CA LYS A 287 -56.85 3.96 7.69
C LYS A 287 -56.50 5.40 8.06
N GLY A 288 -57.04 6.39 7.35
CA GLY A 288 -56.95 7.80 7.72
C GLY A 288 -57.75 8.15 8.97
N ALA A 289 -58.86 7.47 9.23
CA ALA A 289 -59.66 7.67 10.45
C ALA A 289 -59.06 7.01 11.70
N ASN A 290 -58.13 6.06 11.55
CA ASN A 290 -57.42 5.42 12.65
C ASN A 290 -56.00 6.00 12.78
N LEU A 291 -55.80 6.93 13.72
CA LEU A 291 -54.50 7.59 13.94
C LEU A 291 -53.59 6.84 14.94
N GLU A 292 -53.98 5.69 15.51
CA GLU A 292 -53.18 5.01 16.56
C GLU A 292 -51.78 4.60 16.07
N TRP A 293 -51.65 4.20 14.81
CA TRP A 293 -50.37 3.85 14.18
C TRP A 293 -49.51 5.09 13.85
N GLN A 294 -50.09 6.29 13.81
CA GLN A 294 -49.39 7.55 13.54
C GLN A 294 -48.85 8.22 14.81
N VAL A 295 -49.32 7.81 15.99
CA VAL A 295 -48.81 8.34 17.28
C VAL A 295 -47.27 8.16 17.34
N PRO A 296 -46.50 9.25 17.49
CA PRO A 296 -45.03 9.20 17.52
C PRO A 296 -44.48 8.25 18.57
N VAL A 297 -43.29 7.69 18.32
CA VAL A 297 -42.63 6.81 19.29
C VAL A 297 -42.14 7.64 20.49
N PRO A 298 -42.39 7.22 21.75
CA PRO A 298 -41.90 7.97 22.92
C PRO A 298 -40.38 8.17 22.87
N GLY A 299 -39.95 9.43 22.83
CA GLY A 299 -38.54 9.83 22.66
C GLY A 299 -38.16 10.28 21.25
N ALA A 300 -39.08 10.30 20.28
CA ALA A 300 -38.97 11.16 19.12
C ALA A 300 -39.60 12.53 19.46
N ASP A 301 -38.82 13.60 19.41
CA ASP A 301 -39.36 14.96 19.54
C ASP A 301 -40.11 15.33 18.25
N PRO A 302 -41.32 15.93 18.34
CA PRO A 302 -42.06 16.34 17.17
C PRO A 302 -41.32 17.48 16.44
N ILE A 303 -41.05 17.28 15.15
CA ILE A 303 -40.40 18.27 14.28
C ILE A 303 -41.22 19.56 14.30
N LYS A 304 -40.55 20.68 14.62
CA LYS A 304 -41.14 22.02 14.57
C LYS A 304 -40.61 22.73 13.35
N LEU A 305 -41.50 23.12 12.45
CA LEU A 305 -41.20 24.11 11.42
C LEU A 305 -41.17 25.51 12.05
N ASP A 306 -40.21 26.34 11.64
CA ASP A 306 -40.08 27.72 12.10
C ASP A 306 -41.31 28.54 11.69
N GLY A 307 -42.21 28.78 12.64
CA GLY A 307 -43.52 29.40 12.40
C GLY A 307 -44.51 29.20 13.54
N GLY A 308 -44.34 28.15 14.36
CA GLY A 308 -45.07 28.02 15.63
C GLY A 308 -46.41 27.30 15.56
N ILE A 309 -46.64 26.46 14.54
CA ILE A 309 -47.72 25.46 14.58
C ILE A 309 -47.18 24.21 15.29
N THR A 310 -47.65 23.98 16.51
CA THR A 310 -47.53 22.66 17.16
C THR A 310 -48.67 21.78 16.68
N ALA A 311 -48.34 20.71 15.95
CA ALA A 311 -49.27 19.64 15.62
C ALA A 311 -49.57 18.78 16.88
N GLU A 312 -50.35 19.35 17.82
CA GLU A 312 -51.07 18.54 18.78
C GLU A 312 -52.14 17.72 18.03
N GLN A 313 -52.34 16.46 18.41
CA GLN A 313 -53.16 15.54 17.62
C GLN A 313 -54.64 16.01 17.54
N PRO A 314 -55.25 16.02 16.35
CA PRO A 314 -56.67 16.36 16.21
C PRO A 314 -57.54 15.31 16.92
N GLY A 315 -58.24 15.75 17.97
CA GLY A 315 -59.11 14.89 18.77
C GLY A 315 -60.45 14.59 18.07
N PRO A 316 -61.04 13.39 18.28
CA PRO A 316 -62.22 12.96 17.53
C PRO A 316 -63.52 13.64 18.00
N VAL A 317 -64.22 14.34 17.09
CA VAL A 317 -65.54 14.95 17.37
C VAL A 317 -66.58 14.65 16.28
N LEU A 318 -67.36 13.60 16.54
CA LEU A 318 -68.80 13.40 16.25
C LEU A 318 -69.48 14.27 15.16
N GLN A 319 -69.76 13.63 14.02
CA GLN A 319 -71.09 13.21 13.53
C GLN A 319 -72.38 14.04 13.85
N GLU A 320 -73.31 14.03 12.88
CA GLU A 320 -74.72 14.51 12.89
C GLU A 320 -75.01 16.02 12.70
N ALA A 321 -75.51 16.36 11.51
CA ALA A 321 -76.80 17.06 11.33
C ALA A 321 -77.29 16.96 9.88
N ALA A 322 -78.59 16.72 9.67
CA ALA A 322 -79.22 16.73 8.35
C ALA A 322 -80.70 17.20 8.44
N VAL A 323 -81.29 17.50 7.27
CA VAL A 323 -82.73 17.74 7.03
C VAL A 323 -83.31 19.09 7.52
N ASN A 324 -83.47 20.04 6.59
CA ASN A 324 -84.79 20.52 6.12
C ASN A 324 -84.64 21.37 4.84
N ALA A 325 -85.69 21.47 4.01
CA ALA A 325 -85.55 21.96 2.63
C ALA A 325 -86.78 22.70 2.03
N ASP A 326 -86.59 23.24 0.83
CA ASP A 326 -87.57 23.49 -0.23
C ASP A 326 -88.63 24.61 -0.13
N ALA A 327 -88.54 25.53 0.84
CA ALA A 327 -89.44 26.71 0.86
C ALA A 327 -88.93 27.92 0.03
N GLU A 328 -87.62 28.20 0.01
CA GLU A 328 -87.07 29.50 -0.45
C GLU A 328 -86.45 29.47 -1.86
N ARG A 329 -86.29 28.26 -2.43
CA ARG A 329 -85.42 27.97 -3.58
C ARG A 329 -85.70 28.79 -4.86
N ILE A 330 -86.95 29.19 -5.12
CA ILE A 330 -87.34 29.86 -6.37
C ILE A 330 -87.16 31.39 -6.31
N ALA A 331 -87.16 31.99 -5.11
CA ALA A 331 -86.87 33.42 -4.96
C ALA A 331 -85.36 33.70 -4.85
N ALA A 332 -84.60 32.74 -4.30
CA ALA A 332 -83.15 32.80 -4.24
C ALA A 332 -82.51 32.78 -5.64
N GLU A 333 -82.91 31.85 -6.51
CA GLU A 333 -82.23 31.51 -7.77
C GLU A 333 -81.93 32.70 -8.70
N GLN A 334 -82.78 33.74 -8.70
CA GLN A 334 -82.58 34.93 -9.53
C GLN A 334 -81.66 35.99 -8.89
N ALA A 335 -81.72 36.14 -7.55
CA ALA A 335 -80.77 36.98 -6.81
C ALA A 335 -79.40 36.31 -6.69
N GLU A 336 -79.40 34.97 -6.57
CA GLU A 336 -78.22 34.12 -6.58
C GLU A 336 -77.53 34.17 -7.95
N ALA A 337 -78.24 34.28 -9.08
CA ALA A 337 -77.59 34.46 -10.37
C ALA A 337 -76.77 35.77 -10.46
N GLU A 338 -77.30 36.90 -9.96
CA GLU A 338 -76.57 38.18 -9.94
C GLU A 338 -75.48 38.21 -8.84
N HIS A 339 -75.77 37.65 -7.66
CA HIS A 339 -74.80 37.51 -6.57
C HIS A 339 -73.65 36.57 -6.96
N LYS A 340 -73.94 35.49 -7.71
CA LYS A 340 -72.95 34.57 -8.27
C LYS A 340 -72.14 35.21 -9.38
N ALA A 341 -72.73 36.01 -10.26
CA ALA A 341 -71.95 36.78 -11.23
C ALA A 341 -70.99 37.78 -10.53
N ALA A 342 -71.42 38.38 -9.42
CA ALA A 342 -70.57 39.23 -8.58
C ALA A 342 -69.52 38.43 -7.80
N GLN A 343 -69.86 37.25 -7.28
CA GLN A 343 -68.93 36.34 -6.61
C GLN A 343 -67.92 35.73 -7.57
N ASP A 344 -68.31 35.30 -8.77
CA ASP A 344 -67.39 34.78 -9.79
C ASP A 344 -66.42 35.88 -10.25
N ALA A 345 -66.87 37.14 -10.33
CA ALA A 345 -66.00 38.29 -10.58
C ALA A 345 -65.07 38.60 -9.39
N ALA A 346 -65.57 38.54 -8.15
CA ALA A 346 -64.77 38.76 -6.94
C ALA A 346 -63.77 37.62 -6.69
N VAL A 347 -64.17 36.37 -6.88
CA VAL A 347 -63.32 35.18 -6.83
C VAL A 347 -62.31 35.20 -7.96
N LYS A 348 -62.65 35.66 -9.18
CA LYS A 348 -61.65 35.85 -10.23
C LYS A 348 -60.62 36.92 -9.85
N ALA A 349 -61.07 38.07 -9.32
CA ALA A 349 -60.18 39.13 -8.84
C ALA A 349 -59.31 38.65 -7.66
N GLU A 350 -59.86 37.83 -6.75
CA GLU A 350 -59.16 37.26 -5.61
C GLU A 350 -58.21 36.13 -6.03
N VAL A 351 -58.54 35.32 -7.03
CA VAL A 351 -57.63 34.35 -7.65
C VAL A 351 -56.50 35.05 -8.40
N GLU A 352 -56.77 36.17 -9.08
CA GLU A 352 -55.71 37.00 -9.68
C GLU A 352 -54.85 37.68 -8.60
N ARG A 353 -55.45 38.10 -7.46
CA ARG A 353 -54.73 38.63 -6.29
C ARG A 353 -53.85 37.56 -5.61
N VAL A 354 -54.40 36.37 -5.37
CA VAL A 354 -53.71 35.23 -4.75
C VAL A 354 -52.68 34.63 -5.69
N ALA A 355 -52.89 34.64 -7.01
CA ALA A 355 -51.86 34.25 -7.98
C ALA A 355 -50.70 35.25 -8.00
N ALA A 356 -50.96 36.55 -7.88
CA ALA A 356 -49.92 37.57 -7.73
C ALA A 356 -49.19 37.45 -6.37
N GLU A 357 -49.93 37.22 -5.28
CA GLU A 357 -49.36 37.01 -3.94
C GLU A 357 -48.51 35.72 -3.88
N LEU A 358 -48.98 34.63 -4.49
CA LEU A 358 -48.24 33.37 -4.64
C LEU A 358 -47.00 33.53 -5.54
N ALA A 359 -47.06 34.37 -6.57
CA ALA A 359 -45.88 34.69 -7.39
C ALA A 359 -44.84 35.50 -6.59
N ASP A 360 -45.29 36.43 -5.75
CA ASP A 360 -44.41 37.24 -4.91
C ASP A 360 -43.87 36.46 -3.69
N VAL A 361 -44.63 35.49 -3.17
CA VAL A 361 -44.16 34.47 -2.21
C VAL A 361 -43.12 33.59 -2.87
N LYS A 362 -43.40 32.93 -4.01
CA LYS A 362 -42.41 32.11 -4.74
C LYS A 362 -41.15 32.89 -5.13
N ARG A 363 -41.26 34.20 -5.41
CA ARG A 363 -40.12 35.08 -5.63
C ARG A 363 -39.31 35.30 -4.34
N LYS A 364 -39.95 35.58 -3.20
CA LYS A 364 -39.30 35.67 -1.89
C LYS A 364 -38.67 34.35 -1.47
N ASP A 365 -39.32 33.22 -1.72
CA ASP A 365 -38.81 31.88 -1.43
C ASP A 365 -37.59 31.56 -2.29
N ALA A 366 -37.59 31.96 -3.57
CA ALA A 366 -36.43 31.84 -4.45
C ALA A 366 -35.29 32.78 -4.01
N GLU A 367 -35.59 34.02 -3.61
CA GLU A 367 -34.62 34.97 -3.04
C GLU A 367 -34.03 34.45 -1.71
N GLN A 368 -34.86 33.87 -0.84
CA GLN A 368 -34.45 33.27 0.43
C GLN A 368 -33.71 31.94 0.23
N ALA A 369 -34.08 31.12 -0.75
CA ALA A 369 -33.35 29.90 -1.11
C ALA A 369 -31.98 30.24 -1.70
N ALA A 370 -31.87 31.29 -2.52
CA ALA A 370 -30.60 31.81 -3.01
C ALA A 370 -29.74 32.38 -1.87
N ALA A 371 -30.33 33.13 -0.94
CA ALA A 371 -29.65 33.64 0.25
C ALA A 371 -29.18 32.51 1.19
N ASN A 372 -30.02 31.50 1.43
CA ASN A 372 -29.70 30.31 2.22
C ASN A 372 -28.60 29.47 1.55
N LYS A 373 -28.62 29.37 0.20
CA LYS A 373 -27.55 28.73 -0.57
C LYS A 373 -26.23 29.49 -0.40
N ALA A 374 -26.22 30.79 -0.64
CA ALA A 374 -25.03 31.63 -0.47
C ALA A 374 -24.50 31.62 0.97
N ALA A 375 -25.38 31.59 1.98
CA ALA A 375 -25.00 31.45 3.38
C ALA A 375 -24.40 30.07 3.70
N ARG A 376 -24.94 28.99 3.12
CA ARG A 376 -24.35 27.62 3.24
C ARG A 376 -23.02 27.50 2.51
N GLU A 377 -22.85 28.17 1.37
CA GLU A 377 -21.59 28.22 0.63
C GLU A 377 -20.53 29.02 1.40
N ALA A 378 -20.86 30.21 1.92
CA ALA A 378 -19.96 30.99 2.77
C ALA A 378 -19.64 30.30 4.12
N ALA A 379 -20.59 29.58 4.71
CA ALA A 379 -20.36 28.78 5.92
C ALA A 379 -19.38 27.62 5.65
N ARG A 380 -19.55 26.90 4.53
CA ARG A 380 -18.62 25.85 4.08
C ARG A 380 -17.23 26.40 3.75
N GLU A 381 -17.15 27.58 3.13
CA GLU A 381 -15.87 28.24 2.83
C GLU A 381 -15.15 28.65 4.13
N ALA A 382 -15.89 29.16 5.12
CA ALA A 382 -15.34 29.48 6.44
C ALA A 382 -14.93 28.23 7.25
N GLU A 383 -15.72 27.15 7.19
CA GLU A 383 -15.43 25.86 7.84
C GLU A 383 -14.22 25.17 7.19
N HIS A 384 -14.18 25.11 5.86
CA HIS A 384 -13.04 24.60 5.11
C HIS A 384 -11.77 25.40 5.41
N LYS A 385 -11.86 26.73 5.48
CA LYS A 385 -10.72 27.57 5.88
C LYS A 385 -10.28 27.32 7.32
N ALA A 386 -11.22 27.18 8.26
CA ALA A 386 -10.89 26.84 9.65
C ALA A 386 -10.23 25.46 9.77
N ALA A 387 -10.67 24.49 8.97
CA ALA A 387 -10.04 23.17 8.86
C ALA A 387 -8.63 23.25 8.26
N GLN A 388 -8.42 24.06 7.21
CA GLN A 388 -7.10 24.32 6.64
C GLN A 388 -6.16 25.01 7.64
N ASP A 389 -6.61 26.07 8.32
CA ASP A 389 -5.82 26.77 9.35
C ASP A 389 -5.46 25.84 10.52
N ALA A 390 -6.38 24.93 10.90
CA ALA A 390 -6.13 23.90 11.92
C ALA A 390 -5.16 22.80 11.45
N ALA A 391 -5.28 22.33 10.21
CA ALA A 391 -4.39 21.33 9.62
C ALA A 391 -2.96 21.87 9.46
N VAL A 392 -2.81 23.10 8.94
CA VAL A 392 -1.52 23.79 8.85
C VAL A 392 -0.89 23.96 10.25
N LYS A 393 -1.68 24.30 11.27
CA LYS A 393 -1.17 24.38 12.65
C LYS A 393 -0.70 23.01 13.17
N ALA A 394 -1.48 21.95 12.95
CA ALA A 394 -1.13 20.60 13.39
C ALA A 394 0.15 20.10 12.70
N GLU A 395 0.30 20.38 11.40
CA GLU A 395 1.48 20.01 10.62
C GLU A 395 2.72 20.80 11.02
N LEU A 396 2.60 22.10 11.34
CA LEU A 396 3.69 22.88 11.93
C LEU A 396 4.13 22.33 13.29
N GLU A 397 3.20 21.86 14.13
CA GLU A 397 3.51 21.19 15.40
C GLU A 397 4.16 19.81 15.18
N ARG A 398 3.75 19.07 14.12
CA ARG A 398 4.36 17.80 13.70
C ARG A 398 5.80 17.96 13.20
N VAL A 399 6.03 18.88 12.26
CA VAL A 399 7.35 19.17 11.68
C VAL A 399 8.33 19.71 12.74
N ALA A 400 7.85 20.50 13.70
CA ALA A 400 8.68 20.95 14.82
C ALA A 400 9.12 19.80 15.74
N ALA A 401 8.25 18.80 15.97
CA ALA A 401 8.59 17.61 16.73
C ALA A 401 9.55 16.67 15.97
N GLU A 402 9.36 16.53 14.66
CA GLU A 402 10.21 15.71 13.78
C GLU A 402 11.63 16.30 13.65
N LEU A 403 11.75 17.62 13.45
CA LEU A 403 13.03 18.32 13.45
C LEU A 403 13.79 18.14 14.79
N ALA A 404 13.08 18.28 15.91
CA ALA A 404 13.64 18.03 17.23
C ALA A 404 14.01 16.56 17.47
N GLU A 405 13.53 15.60 16.68
CA GLU A 405 14.01 14.22 16.69
C GLU A 405 15.20 13.99 15.77
N ALA A 406 15.22 14.59 14.58
CA ALA A 406 16.38 14.59 13.70
C ALA A 406 17.63 15.14 14.40
N GLU A 407 17.53 16.29 15.07
CA GLU A 407 18.64 16.89 15.85
C GLU A 407 19.16 15.93 16.95
N ARG A 408 18.29 15.13 17.57
CA ARG A 408 18.68 14.14 18.59
C ARG A 408 19.40 12.95 17.97
N ARG A 409 18.91 12.45 16.82
CA ARG A 409 19.54 11.33 16.08
C ARG A 409 20.91 11.73 15.54
N ASP A 410 21.05 12.94 15.00
CA ASP A 410 22.35 13.49 14.55
C ASP A 410 23.34 13.65 15.71
N ALA A 411 22.89 14.14 16.87
CA ALA A 411 23.73 14.26 18.06
C ALA A 411 24.19 12.88 18.58
N GLU A 412 23.32 11.87 18.55
CA GLU A 412 23.66 10.49 18.91
C GLU A 412 24.65 9.86 17.92
N GLN A 413 24.40 9.97 16.61
CA GLN A 413 25.32 9.46 15.58
C GLN A 413 26.68 10.18 15.63
N ALA A 414 26.72 11.47 15.93
CA ALA A 414 27.96 12.21 16.16
C ALA A 414 28.73 11.68 17.38
N ALA A 415 28.04 11.30 18.46
CA ALA A 415 28.66 10.68 19.63
C ALA A 415 29.21 9.26 19.32
N VAL A 416 28.46 8.45 18.57
CA VAL A 416 28.91 7.12 18.08
C VAL A 416 30.15 7.26 17.19
N ASN A 417 30.11 8.16 16.19
CA ASN A 417 31.23 8.42 15.28
C ASN A 417 32.49 8.91 16.03
N LYS A 418 32.32 9.71 17.09
CA LYS A 418 33.43 10.11 17.96
C LYS A 418 33.99 8.93 18.75
N ALA A 419 33.14 8.10 19.35
CA ALA A 419 33.56 6.93 20.12
C ALA A 419 34.32 5.91 19.25
N ALA A 420 33.87 5.71 18.00
CA ALA A 420 34.56 4.87 17.02
C ALA A 420 35.99 5.39 16.73
N ARG A 421 36.14 6.67 16.39
CA ARG A 421 37.46 7.30 16.15
C ARG A 421 38.39 7.22 17.37
N GLU A 422 37.84 7.38 18.57
CA GLU A 422 38.61 7.19 19.80
C GLU A 422 39.06 5.73 20.01
N ALA A 423 38.25 4.75 19.61
CA ALA A 423 38.60 3.33 19.68
C ALA A 423 39.67 2.96 18.62
N GLU A 424 39.53 3.45 17.39
CA GLU A 424 40.53 3.28 16.32
C GLU A 424 41.88 3.88 16.73
N HIS A 425 41.90 5.10 17.27
CA HIS A 425 43.13 5.73 17.76
C HIS A 425 43.79 4.92 18.89
N LYS A 426 43.00 4.38 19.83
CA LYS A 426 43.50 3.50 20.91
C LYS A 426 44.06 2.19 20.34
N ALA A 427 43.44 1.62 19.31
CA ALA A 427 43.93 0.43 18.63
C ALA A 427 45.22 0.68 17.83
N ALA A 428 45.32 1.82 17.13
CA ALA A 428 46.50 2.23 16.39
C ALA A 428 47.73 2.43 17.31
N VAL A 429 47.57 3.20 18.39
CA VAL A 429 48.63 3.42 19.40
C VAL A 429 49.07 2.10 20.03
N LYS A 430 48.13 1.18 20.30
CA LYS A 430 48.47 -0.16 20.81
C LYS A 430 49.29 -0.95 19.78
N ALA A 431 48.87 -0.99 18.52
CA ALA A 431 49.59 -1.71 17.46
C ALA A 431 50.99 -1.12 17.17
N GLU A 432 51.15 0.19 17.32
CA GLU A 432 52.45 0.86 17.23
C GLU A 432 53.36 0.49 18.41
N ALA A 433 52.84 0.46 19.63
CA ALA A 433 53.58 0.00 20.81
C ALA A 433 53.99 -1.48 20.71
N GLU A 434 53.12 -2.35 20.19
CA GLU A 434 53.43 -3.77 19.94
C GLU A 434 54.51 -3.95 18.85
N ARG A 435 54.53 -3.09 17.81
CA ARG A 435 55.61 -3.05 16.81
C ARG A 435 56.93 -2.58 17.40
N ALA A 436 56.94 -1.50 18.18
CA ALA A 436 58.14 -0.99 18.83
C ALA A 436 58.75 -2.02 19.81
N ALA A 437 57.91 -2.74 20.56
CA ALA A 437 58.35 -3.83 21.42
C ALA A 437 58.93 -5.01 20.65
N ALA A 438 58.37 -5.35 19.48
CA ALA A 438 58.90 -6.39 18.60
C ALA A 438 60.26 -5.98 17.98
N GLU A 439 60.40 -4.74 17.53
CA GLU A 439 61.66 -4.20 16.98
C GLU A 439 62.76 -4.14 18.05
N GLN A 440 62.44 -3.69 19.28
CA GLN A 440 63.37 -3.75 20.41
C GLN A 440 63.79 -5.21 20.71
N ALA A 441 62.85 -6.15 20.74
CA ALA A 441 63.14 -7.56 20.98
C ALA A 441 63.97 -8.21 19.85
N GLU A 442 63.93 -7.69 18.62
CA GLU A 442 64.83 -8.11 17.55
C GLU A 442 66.22 -7.45 17.69
N ALA A 443 66.29 -6.16 18.04
CA ALA A 443 67.54 -5.46 18.30
C ALA A 443 68.33 -6.11 19.46
N GLU A 444 67.66 -6.52 20.54
CA GLU A 444 68.25 -7.25 21.66
C GLU A 444 68.78 -8.63 21.24
N ARG A 445 68.07 -9.36 20.36
CA ARG A 445 68.56 -10.64 19.80
C ARG A 445 69.81 -10.44 18.94
N ARG A 446 69.80 -9.46 18.04
CA ARG A 446 70.95 -9.13 17.18
C ARG A 446 72.16 -8.71 18.02
N ALA A 447 71.95 -7.92 19.09
CA ALA A 447 73.01 -7.55 20.04
C ALA A 447 73.57 -8.77 20.81
N ALA A 448 72.71 -9.70 21.25
CA ALA A 448 73.14 -10.93 21.92
C ALA A 448 73.91 -11.87 20.97
N GLU A 449 73.48 -12.00 19.73
CA GLU A 449 74.16 -12.78 18.69
C GLU A 449 75.53 -12.19 18.36
N GLN A 450 75.63 -10.87 18.20
CA GLN A 450 76.90 -10.19 17.96
C GLN A 450 77.85 -10.28 19.17
N ALA A 451 77.34 -10.13 20.40
CA ALA A 451 78.14 -10.34 21.61
C ALA A 451 78.66 -11.79 21.74
N SER A 452 77.88 -12.78 21.27
CA SER A 452 78.31 -14.18 21.18
C SER A 452 79.45 -14.35 20.15
N ALA A 453 79.30 -13.75 18.97
CA ALA A 453 80.33 -13.76 17.93
C ALA A 453 81.64 -13.08 18.39
N ASP A 454 81.55 -11.90 19.01
CA ASP A 454 82.69 -11.17 19.56
C ASP A 454 83.39 -11.95 20.68
N ASN A 455 82.63 -12.59 21.59
CA ASN A 455 83.21 -13.44 22.63
C ASN A 455 83.93 -14.67 22.03
N SER A 456 83.35 -15.32 21.01
CA SER A 456 84.01 -16.43 20.30
C SER A 456 85.31 -15.99 19.61
N THR A 457 85.33 -14.77 19.07
CA THR A 457 86.49 -14.16 18.41
C THR A 457 87.57 -13.79 19.43
N GLN A 458 87.19 -13.26 20.60
CA GLN A 458 88.13 -13.05 21.70
C GLN A 458 88.69 -14.37 22.27
N GLU A 459 87.88 -15.44 22.35
CA GLU A 459 88.36 -16.74 22.82
C GLU A 459 89.36 -17.36 21.83
N ALA A 460 89.12 -17.23 20.53
CA ALA A 460 90.08 -17.61 19.49
C ALA A 460 91.38 -16.80 19.60
N ALA A 461 91.29 -15.47 19.73
CA ALA A 461 92.46 -14.59 19.88
C ALA A 461 93.27 -14.91 21.15
N ARG A 462 92.61 -15.22 22.28
CA ARG A 462 93.27 -15.67 23.52
C ARG A 462 93.98 -17.01 23.32
N LYS A 463 93.35 -17.98 22.64
CA LYS A 463 93.97 -19.28 22.33
C LYS A 463 95.20 -19.15 21.43
N ASP A 464 95.16 -18.28 20.42
CA ASP A 464 96.32 -18.08 19.54
C ASP A 464 97.43 -17.24 20.20
N THR A 465 97.09 -16.26 21.04
CA THR A 465 98.06 -15.55 21.88
C THR A 465 98.78 -16.51 22.83
N ALA A 466 98.04 -17.46 23.43
CA ALA A 466 98.63 -18.50 24.29
C ALA A 466 99.55 -19.46 23.51
N LYS A 467 99.19 -19.85 22.28
CA LYS A 467 100.08 -20.63 21.39
C LYS A 467 101.36 -19.86 21.06
N GLN A 468 101.26 -18.57 20.73
CA GLN A 468 102.42 -17.72 20.41
C GLN A 468 103.34 -17.54 21.62
N ALA A 469 102.79 -17.36 22.83
CA ALA A 469 103.57 -17.32 24.06
C ALA A 469 104.31 -18.65 24.32
N ALA A 470 103.61 -19.78 24.23
CA ALA A 470 104.21 -21.10 24.41
C ALA A 470 105.30 -21.41 23.36
N PHE A 471 105.12 -20.96 22.11
CA PHE A 471 106.14 -21.05 21.07
C PHE A 471 107.37 -20.18 21.39
N ALA A 472 107.15 -18.94 21.86
CA ALA A 472 108.25 -18.05 22.27
C ALA A 472 109.05 -18.60 23.46
N ASP A 473 108.41 -19.26 24.43
CA ASP A 473 109.11 -19.93 25.54
C ASP A 473 109.87 -21.18 25.08
N ALA A 474 109.29 -22.00 24.21
CA ALA A 474 110.01 -23.12 23.59
C ALA A 474 111.24 -22.65 22.79
N GLU A 475 111.14 -21.55 22.05
CA GLU A 475 112.28 -20.99 21.30
C GLU A 475 113.33 -20.34 22.23
N ARG A 476 112.92 -19.71 23.34
CA ARG A 476 113.83 -19.25 24.41
C ARG A 476 114.63 -20.41 25.02
N GLU A 477 113.96 -21.51 25.36
CA GLU A 477 114.61 -22.69 25.93
C GLU A 477 115.51 -23.39 24.90
N ARG A 478 115.11 -23.42 23.63
CA ARG A 478 115.94 -23.92 22.53
C ARG A 478 117.19 -23.07 22.31
N GLN A 479 117.10 -21.74 22.38
CA GLN A 479 118.26 -20.84 22.33
C GLN A 479 119.19 -21.04 23.51
N LYS A 480 118.66 -21.20 24.74
CA LYS A 480 119.46 -21.52 25.93
C LYS A 480 120.19 -22.86 25.80
N ASN A 481 119.53 -23.88 25.24
CA ASN A 481 120.17 -25.17 24.95
C ASN A 481 121.22 -25.08 23.83
N LEU A 482 121.02 -24.23 22.82
CA LEU A 482 122.02 -23.94 21.79
C LEU A 482 123.23 -23.19 22.34
N GLN A 483 123.05 -22.26 23.28
CA GLN A 483 124.14 -21.59 23.99
C GLN A 483 124.95 -22.58 24.84
N ASN A 484 124.28 -23.39 25.66
CA ASN A 484 124.92 -24.46 26.44
C ASN A 484 125.70 -25.44 25.54
N TRP A 485 125.14 -25.80 24.38
CA TRP A 485 125.81 -26.65 23.39
C TRP A 485 127.03 -25.96 22.78
N ALA A 486 126.92 -24.68 22.39
CA ALA A 486 128.04 -23.90 21.84
C ALA A 486 129.15 -23.62 22.87
N GLU A 487 128.83 -23.58 24.16
CA GLU A 487 129.82 -23.59 25.25
C GLU A 487 130.47 -24.96 25.43
N GLY A 488 129.69 -26.05 25.37
CA GLY A 488 130.23 -27.41 25.36
C GLY A 488 131.18 -27.68 24.17
N ILE A 489 130.86 -27.14 22.98
CA ILE A 489 131.73 -27.19 21.80
C ILE A 489 132.99 -26.35 22.02
N ARG A 490 132.88 -25.10 22.51
CA ARG A 490 134.06 -24.26 22.81
C ARG A 490 134.97 -24.90 23.87
N ARG A 491 134.40 -25.46 24.95
CA ARG A 491 135.19 -26.13 25.99
C ARG A 491 135.91 -27.38 25.45
N LYS A 492 135.26 -28.15 24.58
CA LYS A 492 135.93 -29.23 23.82
C LYS A 492 137.03 -28.70 22.91
N GLN A 493 136.81 -27.59 22.20
CA GLN A 493 137.84 -26.99 21.35
C GLN A 493 139.02 -26.45 22.17
N GLU A 494 138.82 -25.96 23.38
CA GLU A 494 139.89 -25.57 24.31
C GLU A 494 140.63 -26.79 24.89
N GLU A 495 139.92 -27.86 25.25
CA GLU A 495 140.50 -29.15 25.68
C GLU A 495 141.32 -29.79 24.55
N ASP A 496 140.79 -29.80 23.32
CA ASP A 496 141.47 -30.32 22.13
C ASP A 496 142.60 -29.38 21.66
N TYR A 497 142.49 -28.07 21.83
CA TYR A 497 143.60 -27.13 21.57
C TYR A 497 144.73 -27.29 22.60
N LYS A 498 144.42 -27.49 23.88
CA LYS A 498 145.43 -27.87 24.89
C LYS A 498 146.07 -29.22 24.56
N ARG A 499 145.28 -30.23 24.15
CA ARG A 499 145.82 -31.51 23.66
C ARG A 499 146.65 -31.34 22.40
N GLN A 500 146.32 -30.44 21.48
CA GLN A 500 147.13 -30.14 20.31
C GLN A 500 148.41 -29.40 20.69
N GLN A 501 148.40 -28.48 21.66
CA GLN A 501 149.61 -27.85 22.21
C GLN A 501 150.53 -28.90 22.86
N GLU A 502 150.01 -29.72 23.79
CA GLU A 502 150.76 -30.81 24.41
C GLU A 502 151.28 -31.83 23.37
N ASN A 503 150.44 -32.22 22.41
CA ASN A 503 150.84 -33.17 21.36
C ASN A 503 151.80 -32.52 20.36
N HIS A 504 151.73 -31.21 20.11
CA HIS A 504 152.72 -30.50 19.30
C HIS A 504 154.07 -30.42 20.02
N GLN A 505 154.07 -30.16 21.32
CA GLN A 505 155.28 -30.16 22.15
C GLN A 505 155.90 -31.57 22.22
N LYS A 506 155.10 -32.61 22.46
CA LYS A 506 155.50 -34.02 22.35
C LYS A 506 155.92 -34.39 20.92
N MET A 507 155.32 -33.80 19.89
CA MET A 507 155.66 -34.03 18.47
C MET A 507 156.91 -33.26 18.03
N LEU A 508 157.35 -32.23 18.76
CA LEU A 508 158.66 -31.61 18.60
C LEU A 508 159.76 -32.50 19.23
N GLU A 509 159.54 -32.99 20.46
CA GLU A 509 160.43 -34.01 21.08
C GLU A 509 160.49 -35.29 20.25
N GLN A 510 159.34 -35.76 19.75
CA GLN A 510 159.28 -36.91 18.84
C GLN A 510 159.79 -36.58 17.44
N ASN A 511 159.81 -35.34 16.94
CA ASN A 511 160.51 -35.01 15.69
C ASN A 511 162.03 -34.92 15.88
N GLN A 512 162.55 -34.62 17.07
CA GLN A 512 163.96 -34.84 17.36
C GLN A 512 164.28 -36.34 17.29
N LYS A 513 163.59 -37.17 18.07
CA LYS A 513 163.78 -38.64 18.04
C LYS A 513 163.46 -39.28 16.68
N ALA A 514 162.48 -38.76 15.95
CA ALA A 514 162.12 -39.26 14.63
C ALA A 514 163.06 -38.73 13.54
N ARG A 515 163.82 -37.64 13.73
CA ARG A 515 164.96 -37.32 12.86
C ARG A 515 166.16 -38.24 13.08
N GLU A 516 166.29 -38.83 14.27
CA GLU A 516 167.24 -39.91 14.54
C GLU A 516 166.74 -41.25 13.96
N GLU A 517 165.44 -41.56 14.07
CA GLU A 517 164.87 -42.82 13.55
C GLU A 517 164.49 -42.81 12.04
N LEU A 518 164.18 -41.67 11.39
CA LEU A 518 163.93 -41.60 9.92
C LEU A 518 165.21 -41.72 9.08
N GLY A 519 166.36 -42.00 9.70
CA GLY A 519 167.44 -42.72 9.03
C GLY A 519 167.08 -44.17 8.68
N LYS A 520 165.92 -44.68 9.14
CA LYS A 520 165.47 -46.07 8.98
C LYS A 520 164.07 -46.13 8.35
N PHE A 521 163.99 -47.00 7.34
CA PHE A 521 162.80 -47.69 6.84
C PHE A 521 161.65 -46.88 6.19
N THR A 522 161.74 -46.83 4.87
CA THR A 522 160.69 -46.52 3.90
C THR A 522 159.54 -47.56 3.83
N ALA A 523 158.36 -47.09 3.38
CA ALA A 523 157.37 -47.76 2.48
C ALA A 523 156.02 -48.28 3.02
N GLY A 524 154.92 -47.75 2.43
CA GLY A 524 153.58 -48.35 2.28
C GLY A 524 152.53 -48.15 3.41
N LEU A 525 151.22 -48.40 3.23
CA LEU A 525 150.31 -48.43 2.04
C LEU A 525 148.84 -48.71 2.48
N ASN A 526 147.80 -48.18 1.78
CA ASN A 526 146.39 -48.70 1.67
C ASN A 526 145.47 -48.77 2.94
N SER A 527 144.13 -49.03 2.90
CA SER A 527 143.03 -48.77 1.91
C SER A 527 141.59 -49.17 2.41
N GLN A 528 140.55 -48.42 2.00
CA GLN A 528 139.13 -48.79 1.62
C GLN A 528 137.99 -49.35 2.56
N ASN A 529 136.74 -49.12 2.07
CA ASN A 529 135.40 -49.78 2.27
C ASN A 529 134.57 -49.54 3.57
N GLY A 530 133.20 -49.62 3.59
CA GLY A 530 132.20 -49.58 2.48
C GLY A 530 130.77 -50.18 2.73
N SER A 531 129.68 -49.36 2.65
CA SER A 531 128.23 -49.73 2.45
C SER A 531 127.45 -50.45 3.61
N GLN A 532 126.11 -50.70 3.65
CA GLN A 532 124.93 -50.45 2.77
C GLN A 532 123.56 -50.57 3.55
N ALA A 533 122.40 -50.22 2.92
CA ALA A 533 120.98 -50.61 3.20
C ALA A 533 120.30 -50.08 4.52
N ARG A 534 118.97 -49.88 4.68
CA ARG A 534 117.67 -49.93 3.90
C ARG A 534 116.61 -49.09 4.72
N HIS A 535 115.30 -48.90 4.48
CA HIS A 535 114.23 -49.33 3.52
C HIS A 535 113.11 -48.23 3.48
N ARG A 536 111.93 -48.42 2.83
CA ARG A 536 110.79 -47.45 2.80
C ARG A 536 109.46 -48.02 2.26
N ASN A 537 108.35 -47.26 2.41
CA ASN A 537 107.00 -47.39 1.80
C ASN A 537 106.16 -46.12 2.19
N THR A 538 104.98 -45.72 1.68
CA THR A 538 104.28 -45.77 0.35
C THR A 538 103.13 -44.70 0.34
N GLY A 539 102.38 -44.50 -0.75
CA GLY A 539 101.20 -43.60 -0.83
C GLY A 539 100.42 -43.68 -2.17
N GLY A 540 99.28 -42.99 -2.33
CA GLY A 540 98.43 -42.99 -3.55
C GLY A 540 97.29 -41.93 -3.57
N SER A 541 96.61 -41.74 -4.71
CA SER A 541 95.79 -40.53 -5.04
C SER A 541 94.43 -40.83 -5.75
N GLY A 542 93.48 -39.87 -5.81
CA GLY A 542 92.23 -39.97 -6.62
C GLY A 542 91.25 -38.76 -6.56
N ILE A 543 90.37 -38.62 -7.57
CA ILE A 543 89.29 -37.60 -7.81
C ILE A 543 88.31 -38.16 -8.92
N PRO A 544 87.23 -37.51 -9.43
CA PRO A 544 86.10 -36.72 -8.86
C PRO A 544 84.66 -37.09 -9.41
N GLY A 545 83.54 -36.50 -8.89
CA GLY A 545 82.40 -36.01 -9.73
C GLY A 545 80.95 -36.63 -9.68
N LEU A 546 79.92 -35.74 -9.75
CA LEU A 546 78.47 -35.91 -10.14
C LEU A 546 77.53 -36.81 -9.25
N THR A 547 76.15 -36.80 -9.30
CA THR A 547 75.12 -36.38 -10.32
C THR A 547 73.70 -36.07 -9.73
N VAL A 548 72.98 -35.07 -10.29
CA VAL A 548 71.55 -34.98 -10.77
C VAL A 548 70.31 -35.55 -10.00
N GLY A 549 69.37 -34.64 -9.61
CA GLY A 549 67.97 -34.44 -10.11
C GLY A 549 66.76 -35.37 -9.78
N LEU A 550 65.50 -34.84 -9.85
CA LEU A 550 64.20 -35.54 -10.19
C LEU A 550 62.97 -34.57 -10.33
N ARG A 551 61.72 -35.06 -10.54
CA ARG A 551 60.52 -34.32 -11.06
C ARG A 551 59.14 -34.59 -10.37
N ASN A 552 58.14 -33.72 -10.64
CA ASN A 552 56.64 -33.86 -10.53
C ASN A 552 56.04 -35.09 -11.30
N PRO A 553 54.74 -35.52 -11.19
CA PRO A 553 53.42 -34.80 -11.06
C PRO A 553 52.44 -35.49 -10.04
N PRO A 554 51.06 -35.60 -10.10
CA PRO A 554 49.98 -35.04 -10.99
C PRO A 554 48.59 -34.60 -10.38
N ILE A 555 47.89 -33.63 -11.03
CA ILE A 555 46.58 -33.70 -11.77
C ILE A 555 45.52 -34.75 -11.27
N PRO A 556 44.18 -34.45 -11.06
CA PRO A 556 43.26 -33.90 -12.08
C PRO A 556 42.02 -33.03 -11.70
N ALA A 557 41.38 -32.47 -12.75
CA ALA A 557 40.00 -31.95 -12.88
C ALA A 557 39.63 -30.65 -12.09
N ASP A 558 38.75 -29.75 -12.57
CA ASP A 558 37.90 -29.80 -13.79
C ASP A 558 37.71 -28.41 -14.46
N ARG A 559 37.23 -28.39 -15.72
CA ARG A 559 36.76 -27.20 -16.47
C ARG A 559 35.84 -27.69 -17.61
N PRO A 560 34.56 -27.28 -17.68
CA PRO A 560 34.22 -26.02 -18.36
C PRO A 560 33.02 -25.26 -17.74
N GLY A 561 32.72 -24.07 -18.27
CA GLY A 561 31.55 -23.29 -17.85
C GLY A 561 31.53 -21.89 -18.45
N GLY A 562 31.17 -21.76 -19.73
CA GLY A 562 30.74 -20.48 -20.29
C GLY A 562 29.24 -20.32 -20.09
N GLY A 563 28.82 -19.39 -19.24
CA GLY A 563 27.42 -18.95 -19.12
C GLY A 563 27.23 -17.65 -19.89
N GLY A 564 26.17 -17.55 -20.69
CA GLY A 564 25.86 -16.32 -21.41
C GLY A 564 25.47 -15.19 -20.45
N GLY A 565 25.99 -13.98 -20.69
CA GLY A 565 25.51 -12.79 -20.00
C GLY A 565 24.07 -12.51 -20.42
N SER A 566 23.13 -12.54 -19.47
CA SER A 566 21.80 -11.98 -19.69
C SER A 566 21.94 -10.47 -19.73
N THR A 567 21.84 -9.87 -20.92
CA THR A 567 21.65 -8.43 -21.07
C THR A 567 20.21 -8.12 -20.68
N SER A 568 19.96 -8.01 -19.38
CA SER A 568 18.76 -7.34 -18.89
C SER A 568 18.69 -5.95 -19.53
N PRO A 569 17.57 -5.57 -20.17
CA PRO A 569 17.42 -4.22 -20.71
C PRO A 569 17.49 -3.22 -19.54
N TRP A 570 17.94 -2.01 -19.84
CA TRP A 570 17.81 -0.90 -18.90
C TRP A 570 16.35 -0.44 -18.98
N ILE A 571 15.67 -0.41 -17.85
CA ILE A 571 14.22 -0.19 -17.79
C ILE A 571 13.95 1.10 -17.02
N GLY A 572 13.24 2.03 -17.65
CA GLY A 572 12.49 3.07 -16.97
C GLY A 572 11.09 2.54 -16.67
N VAL A 573 10.51 2.87 -15.52
CA VAL A 573 9.17 2.44 -15.15
C VAL A 573 8.27 3.65 -14.94
N PRO A 574 7.27 3.89 -15.79
CA PRO A 574 6.24 4.90 -15.52
C PRO A 574 4.83 4.31 -15.39
N VAL A 575 3.93 5.14 -14.87
CA VAL A 575 2.49 4.92 -14.93
C VAL A 575 1.92 5.57 -16.20
N VAL A 576 1.16 4.82 -16.99
CA VAL A 576 0.61 5.25 -18.30
C VAL A 576 -0.92 5.23 -18.27
N VAL A 577 -1.58 6.21 -18.91
CA VAL A 577 -3.04 6.38 -18.93
C VAL A 577 -3.57 6.35 -20.37
N ASP A 578 -4.57 5.51 -20.64
CA ASP A 578 -5.39 5.54 -21.85
C ASP A 578 -6.20 6.84 -21.87
N LEU A 579 -5.88 7.76 -22.80
CA LEU A 579 -6.58 9.04 -22.93
C LEU A 579 -7.60 9.04 -24.08
N ASN A 580 -7.57 8.00 -24.92
CA ASN A 580 -8.32 7.92 -26.16
C ASN A 580 -9.65 7.14 -26.01
N GLY A 581 -9.71 6.22 -25.03
CA GLY A 581 -10.88 5.48 -24.60
C GLY A 581 -11.08 4.11 -25.25
N ASP A 582 -10.15 3.64 -26.09
CA ASP A 582 -10.24 2.33 -26.75
C ASP A 582 -9.88 1.14 -25.84
N ARG A 583 -9.34 1.40 -24.64
CA ARG A 583 -8.85 0.43 -23.64
C ARG A 583 -7.62 -0.35 -24.09
N VAL A 584 -6.77 0.25 -24.90
CA VAL A 584 -5.43 -0.25 -25.24
C VAL A 584 -4.41 0.82 -24.88
N LEU A 585 -3.41 0.44 -24.07
CA LEU A 585 -2.26 1.33 -23.83
C LEU A 585 -1.31 1.25 -25.03
N ASP A 586 -1.20 2.35 -25.75
CA ASP A 586 -0.26 2.54 -26.86
C ASP A 586 1.17 2.68 -26.31
N ILE A 587 1.95 1.61 -26.42
CA ILE A 587 3.39 1.62 -26.15
C ILE A 587 4.15 1.47 -27.47
N VAL A 588 5.05 2.41 -27.73
CA VAL A 588 5.96 2.44 -28.87
C VAL A 588 7.28 1.77 -28.46
N PRO A 589 7.60 0.56 -28.95
CA PRO A 589 8.81 -0.15 -28.57
C PRO A 589 10.07 0.56 -29.06
N LEU A 590 11.19 0.35 -28.38
CA LEU A 590 12.49 0.91 -28.75
C LEU A 590 12.90 0.43 -30.16
N GLY A 591 12.92 1.35 -31.12
CA GLY A 591 13.32 1.06 -32.50
C GLY A 591 14.77 0.57 -32.59
N PRO A 592 15.09 -0.33 -33.54
CA PRO A 592 16.39 -1.00 -33.62
C PRO A 592 17.54 0.00 -33.81
N ASP A 593 18.72 -0.36 -33.30
CA ASP A 593 19.90 0.48 -33.32
C ASP A 593 20.26 0.94 -34.74
N SER A 594 20.49 2.24 -34.90
CA SER A 594 20.99 2.83 -36.15
C SER A 594 22.33 2.25 -36.60
N ASN A 595 23.04 1.57 -35.69
CA ASN A 595 24.30 0.88 -35.93
C ASN A 595 24.13 -0.56 -36.46
N GLU A 596 22.95 -1.20 -36.37
CA GLU A 596 22.72 -2.57 -36.87
C GLU A 596 22.50 -2.66 -38.39
N LYS A 597 22.42 -1.52 -39.10
CA LYS A 597 22.28 -1.48 -40.57
C LYS A 597 23.58 -1.82 -41.32
N ALA A 598 24.16 -2.97 -41.00
CA ALA A 598 25.36 -3.51 -41.63
C ALA A 598 25.34 -5.04 -41.89
N ASN A 599 24.36 -5.83 -41.40
CA ASN A 599 24.30 -7.27 -41.73
C ASN A 599 22.94 -8.00 -41.44
N ASP A 600 21.94 -7.87 -42.32
CA ASP A 600 21.16 -9.02 -42.87
C ASP A 600 20.34 -8.52 -44.08
N ILE A 601 20.36 -9.25 -45.19
CA ILE A 601 19.48 -9.02 -46.36
C ILE A 601 18.76 -10.34 -46.72
N THR A 602 18.09 -10.98 -45.75
CA THR A 602 17.22 -12.14 -46.01
C THR A 602 16.08 -12.35 -44.99
N ARG A 603 14.90 -11.73 -45.21
CA ARG A 603 13.63 -12.49 -45.38
C ARG A 603 12.35 -11.68 -45.67
N SER A 604 11.54 -12.29 -46.55
CA SER A 604 10.08 -12.25 -46.76
C SER A 604 9.22 -11.18 -46.06
N ALA A 605 8.37 -10.52 -46.85
CA ALA A 605 7.28 -9.67 -46.38
C ALA A 605 6.13 -10.45 -45.71
N SER A 606 5.40 -9.75 -44.83
CA SER A 606 4.02 -10.02 -44.39
C SER A 606 3.33 -8.68 -44.07
N SER A 607 2.00 -8.60 -44.15
CA SER A 607 1.27 -7.32 -44.21
C SER A 607 0.62 -6.89 -42.88
N SER A 608 0.93 -5.68 -42.42
CA SER A 608 0.17 -4.87 -41.44
C SER A 608 0.64 -3.39 -41.52
N PRO A 609 -0.07 -2.41 -40.94
CA PRO A 609 -0.06 -1.04 -41.47
C PRO A 609 1.21 -0.22 -41.21
N THR A 610 1.28 0.89 -41.95
CA THR A 610 2.39 1.86 -42.01
C THR A 610 2.85 2.37 -40.63
N VAL A 611 4.02 1.91 -40.20
CA VAL A 611 4.85 2.64 -39.24
C VAL A 611 5.36 3.92 -39.94
N PRO A 612 5.19 5.13 -39.36
CA PRO A 612 5.76 6.35 -39.92
C PRO A 612 7.29 6.24 -39.94
N THR A 613 7.88 6.46 -41.12
CA THR A 613 9.34 6.32 -41.28
C THR A 613 10.05 7.61 -40.90
N SER A 614 11.05 7.52 -40.02
CA SER A 614 11.96 8.63 -39.65
C SER A 614 11.44 9.67 -38.64
N ALA A 615 10.80 9.24 -37.55
CA ALA A 615 11.05 9.87 -36.25
C ALA A 615 12.31 9.23 -35.61
N ALA A 616 13.00 9.96 -34.74
CA ALA A 616 13.96 9.34 -33.81
C ALA A 616 13.17 8.67 -32.66
N SER A 617 13.78 7.72 -31.95
CA SER A 617 13.21 7.29 -30.65
C SER A 617 13.21 8.48 -29.69
N PRO A 618 12.13 8.69 -28.90
CA PRO A 618 12.12 9.65 -27.81
C PRO A 618 13.32 9.45 -26.88
N SER A 619 13.80 10.52 -26.26
CA SER A 619 14.95 10.45 -25.35
C SER A 619 14.68 11.10 -24.01
N PHE A 620 14.82 10.33 -22.93
CA PHE A 620 14.56 10.78 -21.57
C PHE A 620 15.70 10.35 -20.64
N ASP A 621 15.97 11.10 -19.56
CA ASP A 621 17.04 10.78 -18.62
C ASP A 621 16.52 9.99 -17.41
N TRP A 622 16.32 8.69 -17.61
CA TRP A 622 15.82 7.76 -16.58
C TRP A 622 16.70 7.57 -15.33
N ASN A 623 17.84 8.26 -15.21
CA ASN A 623 18.76 8.09 -14.08
C ASN A 623 19.51 9.37 -13.64
N ASP A 624 18.99 10.56 -13.99
CA ASP A 624 19.46 11.88 -13.52
C ASP A 624 20.99 12.11 -13.65
N ASP A 625 21.62 11.70 -14.76
CA ASP A 625 23.04 11.97 -15.05
C ASP A 625 23.29 13.16 -16.00
N GLY A 626 22.21 13.79 -16.49
CA GLY A 626 22.22 14.93 -17.40
C GLY A 626 22.25 14.54 -18.89
N ILE A 627 22.08 13.26 -19.24
CA ILE A 627 22.17 12.76 -20.62
C ILE A 627 20.92 11.93 -20.98
N PRO A 628 19.94 12.50 -21.70
CA PRO A 628 18.78 11.74 -22.15
C PRO A 628 19.15 10.54 -23.03
N LYS A 629 18.60 9.35 -22.72
CA LYS A 629 18.81 8.11 -23.46
C LYS A 629 17.60 7.79 -24.32
N ALA A 630 17.86 7.32 -25.55
CA ALA A 630 16.80 6.85 -26.43
C ALA A 630 16.04 5.67 -25.80
N THR A 631 14.72 5.78 -25.75
CA THR A 631 13.82 4.92 -24.97
C THR A 631 12.62 4.44 -25.79
N ALA A 632 12.06 3.30 -25.41
CA ALA A 632 10.65 2.97 -25.66
C ALA A 632 9.77 3.99 -24.93
N TRP A 633 8.56 4.23 -25.42
CA TRP A 633 7.75 5.38 -24.98
C TRP A 633 6.25 5.12 -25.07
N VAL A 634 5.45 6.04 -24.54
CA VAL A 634 4.00 6.09 -24.78
C VAL A 634 3.71 6.58 -26.21
N GLY A 635 2.61 6.12 -26.80
CA GLY A 635 2.10 6.65 -28.07
C GLY A 635 1.38 7.99 -27.89
N PRO A 636 1.21 8.78 -28.97
CA PRO A 636 0.73 10.16 -28.88
C PRO A 636 -0.77 10.26 -28.58
N ASN A 637 -1.49 9.13 -28.55
CA ASN A 637 -2.91 9.04 -28.20
C ASN A 637 -3.15 9.00 -26.68
N ASP A 638 -2.15 8.56 -25.93
CA ASP A 638 -2.17 8.29 -24.49
C ASP A 638 -1.18 9.23 -23.77
N GLY A 639 -1.01 9.08 -22.45
CA GLY A 639 -0.07 9.93 -21.71
C GLY A 639 0.57 9.26 -20.49
N LEU A 640 1.70 9.81 -20.07
CA LEU A 640 2.33 9.48 -18.79
C LEU A 640 1.62 10.21 -17.66
N LEU A 641 1.43 9.54 -16.53
CA LEU A 641 1.20 10.22 -15.25
C LEU A 641 2.54 10.75 -14.77
N ALA A 642 2.58 12.03 -14.40
CA ALA A 642 3.80 12.69 -13.94
C ALA A 642 3.50 13.57 -12.71
N ILE A 643 4.52 13.90 -11.93
CA ILE A 643 4.48 14.97 -10.92
C ILE A 643 5.43 16.11 -11.32
N ASP A 644 4.90 17.32 -11.39
CA ASP A 644 5.59 18.54 -11.84
C ASP A 644 6.29 19.17 -10.63
N LEU A 645 7.61 18.98 -10.54
CA LEU A 645 8.44 19.41 -9.41
C LEU A 645 9.18 20.72 -9.68
N ALA A 646 9.87 21.21 -8.65
CA ALA A 646 10.85 22.27 -8.78
C ALA A 646 12.17 21.73 -9.34
N THR A 647 12.95 22.61 -9.97
CA THR A 647 14.30 22.30 -10.51
C THR A 647 15.34 21.86 -9.45
N ASP A 648 14.99 21.84 -8.15
CA ASP A 648 15.79 21.27 -7.06
C ASP A 648 15.22 19.95 -6.48
N GLY A 649 14.28 19.31 -7.21
CA GLY A 649 13.65 18.04 -6.86
C GLY A 649 12.60 18.12 -5.75
N ARG A 650 12.15 19.33 -5.41
CA ARG A 650 11.18 19.59 -4.33
C ARG A 650 9.76 19.84 -4.85
N ALA A 651 8.81 19.90 -3.92
CA ALA A 651 7.41 20.17 -4.19
C ALA A 651 7.17 21.60 -4.74
N GLY A 652 6.19 21.72 -5.63
CA GLY A 652 5.84 22.96 -6.32
C GLY A 652 6.39 23.00 -7.76
N PRO A 653 5.57 23.32 -8.77
CA PRO A 653 5.89 23.09 -10.19
C PRO A 653 6.86 24.10 -10.81
N ASP A 654 7.75 23.63 -11.70
CA ASP A 654 8.52 24.48 -12.63
C ASP A 654 7.97 24.49 -14.07
N GLY A 655 7.02 23.60 -14.39
CA GLY A 655 6.30 23.55 -15.66
C GLY A 655 6.95 22.69 -16.74
N LYS A 656 7.92 21.86 -16.37
CA LYS A 656 8.50 20.81 -17.21
C LYS A 656 8.25 19.44 -16.57
N ILE A 657 8.71 18.40 -17.28
CA ILE A 657 9.03 17.08 -16.75
C ILE A 657 10.43 16.74 -17.31
N ASP A 658 11.50 16.94 -16.52
CA ASP A 658 12.89 16.73 -16.94
C ASP A 658 13.79 15.96 -15.94
N GLN A 659 13.21 15.46 -14.84
CA GLN A 659 13.89 14.61 -13.83
C GLN A 659 13.29 13.20 -13.81
N ALA A 660 14.11 12.15 -13.61
CA ALA A 660 13.65 10.75 -13.58
C ALA A 660 12.53 10.51 -12.56
N LYS A 661 12.66 11.16 -11.40
CA LYS A 661 11.74 11.06 -10.27
C LYS A 661 10.33 11.62 -10.53
N GLU A 662 10.14 12.36 -11.62
CA GLU A 662 8.84 12.97 -11.98
C GLU A 662 7.90 11.97 -12.68
N ILE A 663 8.44 10.95 -13.34
CA ILE A 663 7.66 9.90 -14.03
C ILE A 663 7.94 8.47 -13.55
N ALA A 664 8.99 8.24 -12.75
CA ALA A 664 9.27 6.97 -12.10
C ALA A 664 9.00 7.07 -10.59
N PHE A 665 7.75 6.83 -10.19
CA PHE A 665 7.31 6.95 -8.80
C PHE A 665 7.96 5.90 -7.87
N SER A 666 8.41 4.78 -8.43
CA SER A 666 9.25 3.76 -7.77
C SER A 666 10.56 4.32 -7.18
N LEU A 667 11.05 5.47 -7.66
CA LEU A 667 12.23 6.17 -7.12
C LEU A 667 11.94 7.02 -5.85
N TRP A 668 10.69 7.07 -5.36
CA TRP A 668 10.34 7.87 -4.18
C TRP A 668 10.64 7.21 -2.83
N LYS A 669 10.88 5.90 -2.81
CA LYS A 669 11.41 5.17 -1.64
C LYS A 669 12.50 4.21 -2.10
N THR A 670 13.53 4.04 -1.28
CA THR A 670 14.56 3.02 -1.52
C THR A 670 14.00 1.61 -1.34
N GLU A 671 14.66 0.63 -1.94
CA GLU A 671 14.32 -0.79 -1.77
C GLU A 671 14.48 -1.20 -0.29
N GLU A 672 15.47 -0.64 0.41
CA GLU A 672 15.72 -0.83 1.83
C GLU A 672 14.57 -0.30 2.71
N GLU A 673 14.04 0.90 2.44
CA GLU A 673 12.87 1.45 3.13
C GLU A 673 11.62 0.61 2.85
N ARG A 674 11.41 0.23 1.58
CA ARG A 674 10.28 -0.59 1.13
C ARG A 674 10.29 -1.97 1.81
N GLN A 675 11.45 -2.61 1.91
CA GLN A 675 11.65 -3.87 2.64
C GLN A 675 11.42 -3.69 4.14
N ALA A 676 11.91 -2.60 4.75
CA ALA A 676 11.71 -2.33 6.18
C ALA A 676 10.23 -2.13 6.54
N GLU A 677 9.46 -1.40 5.72
CA GLU A 677 8.02 -1.25 5.87
C GLU A 677 7.28 -2.59 5.80
N ASN A 678 7.69 -3.47 4.88
CA ASN A 678 7.07 -4.78 4.70
C ASN A 678 7.43 -5.75 5.83
N ALA A 679 8.70 -5.79 6.24
CA ALA A 679 9.16 -6.58 7.38
C ALA A 679 8.44 -6.17 8.67
N ALA A 680 8.18 -4.86 8.88
CA ALA A 680 7.39 -4.36 10.00
C ALA A 680 5.91 -4.82 9.95
N LYS A 681 5.38 -5.10 8.75
CA LYS A 681 4.04 -5.68 8.52
C LYS A 681 4.04 -7.22 8.51
N GLY A 682 5.20 -7.87 8.71
CA GLY A 682 5.34 -9.34 8.64
C GLY A 682 5.31 -9.91 7.22
N ILE A 683 5.50 -9.07 6.20
CA ILE A 683 5.50 -9.44 4.78
C ILE A 683 6.96 -9.61 4.33
N ASP A 684 7.31 -10.80 3.83
CA ASP A 684 8.55 -11.03 3.09
C ASP A 684 8.25 -11.01 1.59
N ASP A 685 8.77 -10.00 0.90
CA ASP A 685 8.79 -9.91 -0.57
C ASP A 685 10.21 -9.60 -1.11
N SER A 686 11.23 -10.09 -0.40
CA SER A 686 12.64 -9.95 -0.73
C SER A 686 12.92 -10.33 -2.18
N GLY A 687 13.32 -9.35 -3.01
CA GLY A 687 13.67 -9.58 -4.41
C GLY A 687 12.51 -9.51 -5.42
N ARG A 688 11.29 -9.09 -5.03
CA ARG A 688 10.34 -8.55 -6.03
C ARG A 688 10.80 -7.14 -6.43
N PRO A 689 10.89 -6.80 -7.73
CA PRO A 689 11.07 -5.41 -8.16
C PRO A 689 9.93 -4.52 -7.63
N ASN A 690 10.27 -3.30 -7.19
CA ASN A 690 9.29 -2.27 -6.91
C ASN A 690 8.58 -1.87 -8.22
N SER A 691 7.24 -1.81 -8.23
CA SER A 691 6.47 -1.37 -9.39
C SER A 691 6.15 0.12 -9.27
N ASP A 692 5.77 0.77 -10.37
CA ASP A 692 5.61 2.23 -10.35
C ASP A 692 4.29 2.69 -9.72
N LEU A 693 3.20 1.92 -9.88
CA LEU A 693 1.98 2.11 -9.07
C LEU A 693 2.23 1.83 -7.58
N GLU A 694 3.12 0.88 -7.23
CA GLU A 694 3.49 0.65 -5.83
C GLU A 694 4.31 1.81 -5.26
N GLY A 695 5.26 2.35 -6.02
CA GLY A 695 6.01 3.55 -5.66
C GLY A 695 5.11 4.77 -5.46
N LEU A 696 4.21 5.00 -6.43
CA LEU A 696 3.19 6.05 -6.39
C LEU A 696 2.36 5.96 -5.12
N ARG A 697 1.78 4.79 -4.85
CA ARG A 697 0.99 4.55 -3.64
C ARG A 697 1.81 4.77 -2.36
N ARG A 698 2.99 4.17 -2.25
CA ARG A 698 3.81 4.30 -1.03
C ARG A 698 4.28 5.72 -0.75
N ALA A 699 4.33 6.60 -1.75
CA ALA A 699 4.85 7.97 -1.60
C ALA A 699 3.77 9.07 -1.66
N PHE A 700 2.58 8.79 -2.20
CA PHE A 700 1.57 9.81 -2.50
C PHE A 700 0.14 9.49 -2.06
N ASP A 701 -0.23 8.22 -1.88
CA ASP A 701 -1.44 7.86 -1.12
C ASP A 701 -1.15 8.18 0.36
N SER A 702 -1.77 9.26 0.82
CA SER A 702 -1.43 9.96 2.06
C SER A 702 -2.48 9.78 3.16
N ASN A 703 -3.68 9.29 2.79
CA ASN A 703 -4.72 8.89 3.74
C ASN A 703 -4.77 7.36 3.96
N GLY A 704 -4.12 6.56 3.11
CA GLY A 704 -4.05 5.11 3.17
C GLY A 704 -5.27 4.40 2.58
N ASP A 705 -5.96 4.99 1.61
CA ASP A 705 -7.17 4.40 0.98
C ASP A 705 -6.90 3.55 -0.28
N ASP A 706 -5.63 3.36 -0.65
CA ASP A 706 -5.15 2.68 -1.86
C ASP A 706 -5.58 3.37 -3.19
N MET A 707 -5.94 4.66 -3.15
CA MET A 707 -6.30 5.49 -4.32
C MET A 707 -5.47 6.79 -4.33
N LEU A 708 -5.12 7.29 -5.53
CA LEU A 708 -4.63 8.67 -5.68
C LEU A 708 -5.83 9.55 -6.01
N ASN A 709 -6.19 10.48 -5.12
CA ASN A 709 -7.39 11.30 -5.29
C ASN A 709 -7.26 12.70 -4.65
N ALA A 710 -8.31 13.53 -4.77
CA ALA A 710 -8.27 14.92 -4.30
C ALA A 710 -8.15 15.10 -2.77
N ASN A 711 -8.20 14.02 -1.98
CA ASN A 711 -7.87 14.05 -0.56
C ASN A 711 -6.34 14.02 -0.30
N ASP A 712 -5.52 13.70 -1.32
CA ASP A 712 -4.08 13.54 -1.13
C ASP A 712 -3.30 14.84 -1.10
N ALA A 713 -2.35 14.91 -0.15
CA ALA A 713 -1.58 16.12 0.16
C ALA A 713 -0.83 16.73 -1.04
N ARG A 714 -0.50 15.93 -2.07
CA ARG A 714 0.21 16.35 -3.29
C ARG A 714 -0.59 16.18 -4.59
N TRP A 715 -1.89 15.90 -4.51
CA TRP A 715 -2.77 15.70 -5.68
C TRP A 715 -2.64 16.79 -6.76
N ALA A 716 -2.57 18.06 -6.34
CA ALA A 716 -2.50 19.21 -7.24
C ALA A 716 -1.16 19.35 -8.01
N GLU A 717 -0.11 18.62 -7.63
CA GLU A 717 1.19 18.62 -8.31
C GLU A 717 1.22 17.64 -9.50
N PHE A 718 0.27 16.71 -9.58
CA PHE A 718 0.22 15.74 -10.67
C PHE A 718 -0.24 16.33 -12.02
N ARG A 719 0.30 15.75 -13.09
CA ARG A 719 -0.01 16.04 -14.48
C ARG A 719 -0.28 14.75 -15.25
N ILE A 720 -1.05 14.89 -16.33
CA ILE A 720 -0.91 14.02 -17.50
C ILE A 720 0.04 14.72 -18.48
N TRP A 721 1.05 14.00 -18.95
CA TRP A 721 1.91 14.42 -20.06
C TRP A 721 1.58 13.59 -21.30
N GLN A 722 1.00 14.25 -22.31
CA GLN A 722 0.72 13.66 -23.62
C GLN A 722 1.72 14.21 -24.64
N ASP A 723 2.83 13.50 -24.84
CA ASP A 723 3.87 13.80 -25.83
C ASP A 723 3.32 13.57 -27.25
N TYR A 724 2.76 14.63 -27.86
CA TYR A 724 2.14 14.56 -29.18
C TYR A 724 3.18 14.46 -30.30
N ASN A 725 4.38 14.99 -30.07
CA ASN A 725 5.41 15.14 -31.10
C ASN A 725 6.44 13.99 -31.07
N GLN A 726 6.45 13.20 -29.99
CA GLN A 726 7.28 12.04 -29.70
C GLN A 726 8.78 12.36 -29.61
N ASN A 727 9.15 13.37 -28.80
CA ASN A 727 10.55 13.72 -28.56
C ASN A 727 11.08 13.34 -27.16
N GLY A 728 10.21 13.12 -26.16
CA GLY A 728 10.61 12.83 -24.79
C GLY A 728 10.97 14.05 -23.93
N ALA A 729 10.53 15.26 -24.30
CA ALA A 729 10.65 16.48 -23.50
C ALA A 729 9.30 17.23 -23.46
N ALA A 730 8.81 17.58 -22.27
CA ALA A 730 7.47 18.16 -22.11
C ALA A 730 7.36 19.58 -22.71
N GLU A 731 6.53 19.75 -23.74
CA GLU A 731 6.33 21.05 -24.40
C GLU A 731 5.02 21.77 -24.00
N THR A 732 4.92 23.06 -24.35
CA THR A 732 3.78 23.92 -24.00
C THR A 732 2.49 23.42 -24.68
N GLY A 733 1.59 22.84 -23.87
CA GLY A 733 0.31 22.27 -24.31
C GLY A 733 0.23 20.74 -24.22
N GLU A 734 1.36 20.08 -23.91
CA GLU A 734 1.42 18.62 -23.69
C GLU A 734 1.16 18.23 -22.22
N LEU A 735 1.35 19.16 -21.28
CA LEU A 735 1.02 19.00 -19.86
C LEU A 735 -0.40 19.48 -19.55
N ARG A 736 -1.13 18.70 -18.74
CA ARG A 736 -2.45 19.04 -18.17
C ARG A 736 -2.54 18.59 -16.73
N THR A 737 -3.29 19.31 -15.90
CA THR A 737 -3.68 18.78 -14.56
C THR A 737 -4.61 17.58 -14.70
N LEU A 738 -4.66 16.72 -13.67
CA LEU A 738 -5.58 15.58 -13.64
C LEU A 738 -7.06 16.01 -13.82
N ALA A 739 -7.43 17.16 -13.24
CA ALA A 739 -8.76 17.74 -13.40
C ALA A 739 -9.08 18.18 -14.84
N GLU A 740 -8.10 18.74 -15.58
CA GLU A 740 -8.27 19.09 -17.00
C GLU A 740 -8.31 17.86 -17.92
N ALA A 741 -7.63 16.77 -17.54
CA ALA A 741 -7.82 15.46 -18.18
C ALA A 741 -9.19 14.83 -17.85
N GLY A 742 -9.92 15.37 -16.86
CA GLY A 742 -11.20 14.88 -16.36
C GLY A 742 -11.11 13.81 -15.28
N ILE A 743 -9.89 13.44 -14.86
CA ILE A 743 -9.59 12.42 -13.85
C ILE A 743 -9.95 12.97 -12.45
N ARG A 744 -10.69 12.18 -11.68
CA ARG A 744 -11.02 12.46 -10.28
C ARG A 744 -10.23 11.61 -9.29
N GLN A 745 -9.83 10.41 -9.72
CA GLN A 745 -9.23 9.36 -8.90
C GLN A 745 -8.48 8.37 -9.79
N ILE A 746 -7.38 7.79 -9.29
CA ILE A 746 -6.69 6.65 -9.88
C ILE A 746 -6.59 5.55 -8.81
N ASP A 747 -7.07 4.35 -9.10
CA ASP A 747 -6.98 3.21 -8.16
C ASP A 747 -5.56 2.64 -8.20
N LEU A 748 -4.88 2.42 -7.06
CA LEU A 748 -3.43 2.16 -7.03
C LEU A 748 -3.03 0.69 -6.82
N ILE A 749 -3.99 -0.24 -6.91
CA ILE A 749 -3.74 -1.69 -6.81
C ILE A 749 -3.85 -2.33 -8.20
N PRO A 750 -2.72 -2.62 -8.89
CA PRO A 750 -2.77 -3.25 -10.20
C PRO A 750 -3.26 -4.70 -10.17
N SER A 751 -4.08 -5.02 -11.17
CA SER A 751 -4.42 -6.37 -11.58
C SER A 751 -3.41 -6.88 -12.64
N PRO A 752 -3.09 -8.19 -12.68
CA PRO A 752 -2.36 -8.80 -13.79
C PRO A 752 -3.20 -8.95 -15.08
N GLY A 753 -4.43 -8.41 -15.11
CA GLY A 753 -5.15 -8.17 -16.35
C GLY A 753 -4.40 -7.16 -17.24
N GLY A 754 -4.45 -7.34 -18.56
CA GLY A 754 -3.82 -6.42 -19.51
C GLY A 754 -2.30 -6.52 -19.66
N SER A 755 -1.60 -7.28 -18.80
CA SER A 755 -0.15 -7.44 -18.86
C SER A 755 0.33 -7.96 -20.23
N LYS A 756 1.37 -7.33 -20.79
CA LYS A 756 1.79 -7.49 -22.20
C LYS A 756 3.28 -7.19 -22.33
N ALA A 757 4.08 -8.18 -22.73
CA ALA A 757 5.50 -7.99 -23.03
C ALA A 757 5.74 -7.62 -24.50
N PHE A 758 6.79 -6.85 -24.76
CA PHE A 758 7.23 -6.41 -26.08
C PHE A 758 8.64 -6.96 -26.39
N ALA A 759 9.03 -6.96 -27.67
CA ALA A 759 10.23 -7.67 -28.15
C ALA A 759 11.57 -6.98 -27.81
N ASP A 760 11.52 -5.71 -27.44
CA ASP A 760 12.63 -4.88 -26.94
C ASP A 760 12.90 -5.09 -25.43
N GLY A 761 12.00 -5.80 -24.73
CA GLY A 761 12.03 -5.97 -23.27
C GLY A 761 11.17 -4.98 -22.50
N SER A 762 10.47 -4.07 -23.19
CA SER A 762 9.40 -3.27 -22.58
C SER A 762 8.20 -4.17 -22.20
N ALA A 763 7.39 -3.77 -21.21
CA ALA A 763 6.21 -4.52 -20.80
C ALA A 763 5.16 -3.64 -20.10
N ILE A 764 3.87 -3.93 -20.29
CA ILE A 764 2.83 -3.57 -19.31
C ILE A 764 2.88 -4.68 -18.25
N THR A 765 3.19 -4.33 -17.00
CA THR A 765 3.39 -5.28 -15.90
C THR A 765 2.06 -5.64 -15.23
N GLY A 766 1.16 -4.66 -15.09
CA GLY A 766 -0.23 -4.81 -14.64
C GLY A 766 -1.08 -3.60 -15.04
N THR A 767 -2.39 -3.67 -14.83
CA THR A 767 -3.32 -2.55 -15.11
C THR A 767 -4.31 -2.29 -13.98
N THR A 768 -4.76 -1.05 -13.91
CA THR A 768 -5.75 -0.52 -12.96
C THR A 768 -6.67 0.47 -13.72
N VAL A 769 -7.51 1.23 -13.02
CA VAL A 769 -8.44 2.20 -13.63
C VAL A 769 -8.32 3.60 -13.03
N ALA A 770 -8.54 4.60 -13.88
CA ALA A 770 -8.80 5.98 -13.46
C ALA A 770 -10.30 6.29 -13.62
N HIS A 771 -10.91 6.88 -12.59
CA HIS A 771 -12.32 7.28 -12.60
C HIS A 771 -12.45 8.74 -13.00
N ARG A 772 -13.34 9.01 -13.95
CA ARG A 772 -13.55 10.34 -14.53
C ARG A 772 -14.72 11.07 -13.88
N SER A 773 -14.69 12.39 -13.97
CA SER A 773 -15.75 13.29 -13.45
C SER A 773 -17.09 13.17 -14.21
N ASP A 774 -17.09 12.48 -15.35
CA ASP A 774 -18.27 12.13 -16.16
C ASP A 774 -18.84 10.72 -15.85
N SER A 775 -18.35 10.08 -14.78
CA SER A 775 -18.67 8.70 -14.35
C SER A 775 -18.24 7.59 -15.32
N THR A 776 -17.40 7.89 -16.31
CA THR A 776 -16.70 6.86 -17.10
C THR A 776 -15.32 6.53 -16.50
N SER A 777 -14.62 5.54 -17.07
CA SER A 777 -13.29 5.13 -16.61
C SER A 777 -12.32 4.91 -17.77
N MET A 778 -11.04 5.18 -17.48
CA MET A 778 -9.90 4.98 -18.39
C MET A 778 -9.01 3.86 -17.87
N LEU A 779 -8.32 3.17 -18.77
CA LEU A 779 -7.32 2.17 -18.42
C LEU A 779 -6.03 2.86 -17.94
N VAL A 780 -5.41 2.33 -16.90
CA VAL A 780 -4.10 2.78 -16.40
C VAL A 780 -3.17 1.57 -16.32
N GLY A 781 -1.91 1.73 -16.68
CA GLY A 781 -0.90 0.67 -16.68
C GLY A 781 0.30 1.00 -15.82
N ASP A 782 0.80 0.00 -15.12
CA ASP A 782 2.16 -0.04 -14.60
C ASP A 782 3.05 -0.57 -15.74
N VAL A 783 4.03 0.22 -16.18
CA VAL A 783 4.78 -0.04 -17.42
C VAL A 783 6.27 -0.05 -17.16
N ALA A 784 6.97 -0.90 -17.91
CA ALA A 784 8.41 -0.97 -18.06
C ALA A 784 8.76 -0.59 -19.51
N LEU A 785 9.63 0.39 -19.68
CA LEU A 785 10.09 0.92 -20.97
C LEU A 785 11.60 0.71 -21.11
N ALA A 786 12.02 -0.03 -22.15
CA ALA A 786 13.42 -0.29 -22.41
C ALA A 786 14.14 0.95 -22.96
N TYR A 787 15.26 1.35 -22.37
CA TYR A 787 16.14 2.41 -22.87
C TYR A 787 17.56 1.92 -23.17
N ARG A 788 18.27 2.67 -24.01
CA ARG A 788 19.64 2.33 -24.43
C ARG A 788 20.65 2.50 -23.28
N PRO A 789 21.60 1.56 -23.09
CA PRO A 789 22.73 1.79 -22.18
C PRO A 789 23.54 3.02 -22.61
N PRO A 790 24.24 3.68 -21.67
CA PRO A 790 25.26 4.65 -22.02
C PRO A 790 26.35 3.96 -22.85
N VAL A 791 26.51 4.39 -24.11
CA VAL A 791 27.56 3.90 -25.00
C VAL A 791 28.91 4.40 -24.46
N PRO A 792 29.88 3.52 -24.12
CA PRO A 792 31.21 3.96 -23.74
C PRO A 792 31.84 4.75 -24.89
N ALA A 793 32.38 5.94 -24.61
CA ALA A 793 33.13 6.70 -25.59
C ALA A 793 34.36 5.89 -26.08
N PRO A 794 34.64 5.87 -27.40
CA PRO A 794 35.67 5.02 -28.00
C PRO A 794 37.12 5.51 -27.76
#